data_AF-A0A1H9W5U8-F1
#
_entry.id   AF-A0A1H9W5U8-F1
#
_cell.length_a   1.000
_cell.length_b   1.000
_cell.length_c   1.000
_cell.angle_alpha   90.00
_cell.angle_beta   90.00
_cell.angle_gamma   90.00
#
_symmetry.space_group_name_H-M   'P 1'
#
loop_
_entity.id
_entity.type
_entity.pdbx_description
1 polymer ?
#
loop_
_entity_poly.entity_id
_entity_poly.type
_entity_poly.pdbx_seq_one_letter_code
_entity_poly.pdbx_strand_id
1 'polypeptide(L)'
;MASGYNLQRDFETRLLQRVQSALEELGLHEPIIVAGQTATGKTIALTALALEVARTGRAAVLHRSVRGERPTLADIESFASWADRSHNLPTLLVWDGMVDSDEYYLLQRQLGSRGQRVVIVGSSYAPPASARKRNSIIAVDPVLSAAEGSRLVPWLSSFGVSVPSNQVDKLDSSFLALLYLLLPETEWSLRHGLVTEARAAEVGLERLSRTAARHSETRLTAVARALQDAGVDIGVLRPAERPNAELINLSFEERSAAEQITSMILVAGRRGLRIPLELLLRVLGREGADRLVDLVKNFDIFRWTEDDSGGQFLGTRTPLEAELLAREDLNLPTEVEVTAQLITNLRPELNRWGGGEVQFIADLLDRIGPQSDDRRFTPHYLELAEAFRELRLAHGYAHPRMALLEANLTREYVKWAQRSEAISREERLRLLRDVQRMLEATLEDSDPSPHSRLNLLVELASAEGAQIYELSASRDEATSPQILALMRDVTRVALQARAVDPENVYPVDVIAWATRDAVQSGTLAPGDRLGLLASAQSSLDSLDPGALSPKQAAKYDDRHVELARLLDDPVMETKHLLALTENSDPAAYYFLALRAAKAGEDGPQVAVETLRRAPSEVRSDWRCSRLLLDLFWESKAGRRFLHGEREVVKFSDETWTECLAIVDTIPETVGYDRYRRDFLRGLALFHLGQYQASKEAFARLDRESRDVSSRIISKYLASQPDGAAQTFTGRVLSATPDGRRGTAWVYELHTEVRFIPLRFSISDYRKKNENLPSFHIAFNMRGALADPITGRPGRVPRRSADAR
;
A
#
# COMPACT_ATOMS: atom_id res chain seq x y z
N MET A 1 25.72 -43.54 1.90
CA MET A 1 24.24 -43.50 2.02
C MET A 1 23.66 -44.92 2.02
N ALA A 2 23.67 -45.57 3.19
CA ALA A 2 23.06 -46.88 3.42
C ALA A 2 21.77 -46.77 4.25
N SER A 3 21.19 -45.55 4.33
CA SER A 3 20.35 -45.11 5.44
C SER A 3 19.09 -44.34 5.02
N GLY A 4 18.66 -44.42 3.76
CA GLY A 4 17.37 -43.85 3.31
C GLY A 4 17.27 -42.31 3.25
N TYR A 5 18.37 -41.58 3.41
CA TYR A 5 18.38 -40.10 3.47
C TYR A 5 18.13 -39.35 2.15
N ASN A 6 17.91 -40.03 1.02
CA ASN A 6 17.58 -39.36 -0.25
C ASN A 6 16.09 -39.47 -0.55
N LEU A 7 15.40 -38.34 -0.71
CA LEU A 7 14.08 -38.31 -1.33
C LEU A 7 14.26 -38.44 -2.84
N GLN A 8 14.02 -39.63 -3.38
CA GLN A 8 14.19 -39.88 -4.80
C GLN A 8 13.23 -39.02 -5.64
N ARG A 9 13.82 -38.08 -6.39
CA ARG A 9 13.13 -37.24 -7.37
C ARG A 9 12.89 -38.01 -8.66
N ASP A 10 11.83 -37.68 -9.39
CA ASP A 10 11.40 -38.39 -10.60
C ASP A 10 12.46 -38.32 -11.72
N PHE A 11 13.26 -37.24 -11.78
CA PHE A 11 14.32 -37.08 -12.78
C PHE A 11 15.51 -38.03 -12.55
N GLU A 12 15.72 -38.53 -11.32
CA GLU A 12 16.87 -39.39 -10.99
C GLU A 12 16.83 -40.71 -11.75
N THR A 13 15.64 -41.29 -11.95
CA THR A 13 15.47 -42.51 -12.74
C THR A 13 15.90 -42.31 -14.19
N ARG A 14 15.52 -41.16 -14.78
CA ARG A 14 15.92 -40.78 -16.14
C ARG A 14 17.42 -40.51 -16.25
N LEU A 15 18.00 -39.88 -15.24
CA LEU A 15 19.44 -39.63 -15.14
C LEU A 15 20.22 -40.95 -15.12
N LEU A 16 19.83 -41.90 -14.26
CA LEU A 16 20.48 -43.20 -14.14
C LEU A 16 20.43 -43.98 -15.46
N GLN A 17 19.26 -44.05 -16.11
CA GLN A 17 19.10 -44.74 -17.39
C GLN A 17 20.01 -44.17 -18.48
N ARG A 18 20.12 -42.83 -18.56
CA ARG A 18 20.99 -42.15 -19.53
C ARG A 18 22.46 -42.42 -19.27
N VAL A 19 22.89 -42.38 -18.01
CA VAL A 19 24.28 -42.66 -17.63
C VAL A 19 24.64 -44.11 -17.92
N GLN A 20 23.75 -45.07 -17.64
CA GLN A 20 23.96 -46.47 -17.97
C GLN A 20 24.11 -46.68 -19.48
N SER A 21 23.24 -46.06 -20.29
CA SER A 21 23.31 -46.14 -21.75
C SER A 21 24.63 -45.53 -22.29
N ALA A 22 25.04 -44.38 -21.75
CA ALA A 22 26.28 -43.71 -22.15
C ALA A 22 27.55 -44.48 -21.75
N LEU A 23 27.51 -45.29 -20.68
CA LEU A 23 28.62 -46.15 -20.28
C LEU A 23 28.72 -47.43 -21.14
N GLU A 24 27.61 -47.90 -21.71
CA GLU A 24 27.54 -49.10 -22.56
C GLU A 24 27.93 -48.81 -24.02
N GLU A 25 27.54 -47.66 -24.57
CA GLU A 25 27.93 -47.22 -25.90
C GLU A 25 29.33 -46.60 -25.85
N LEU A 26 30.37 -47.27 -26.33
CA LEU A 26 31.76 -46.76 -26.22
C LEU A 26 32.13 -45.80 -27.36
N GLY A 27 31.60 -44.56 -27.33
CA GLY A 27 31.86 -43.50 -28.33
C GLY A 27 31.95 -42.07 -27.77
N LEU A 28 32.17 -41.07 -28.65
CA LEU A 28 32.25 -39.62 -28.35
C LEU A 28 30.91 -39.09 -27.79
N HIS A 29 30.67 -39.32 -26.50
CA HIS A 29 29.47 -38.86 -25.82
C HIS A 29 29.56 -37.39 -25.45
N GLU A 30 28.43 -36.69 -25.61
CA GLU A 30 28.21 -35.40 -24.98
C GLU A 30 28.14 -35.55 -23.46
N PRO A 31 28.57 -34.56 -22.66
CA PRO A 31 28.38 -34.58 -21.22
C PRO A 31 26.89 -34.58 -20.89
N ILE A 32 26.49 -35.28 -19.81
CA ILE A 32 25.13 -35.25 -19.29
C ILE A 32 25.05 -34.15 -18.24
N ILE A 33 24.18 -33.15 -18.42
CA ILE A 33 24.12 -31.98 -17.54
C ILE A 33 22.79 -31.95 -16.82
N VAL A 34 22.81 -31.97 -15.49
CA VAL A 34 21.63 -31.81 -14.64
C VAL A 34 21.45 -30.32 -14.33
N ALA A 35 20.44 -29.71 -14.93
CA ALA A 35 20.22 -28.27 -14.85
C ALA A 35 18.95 -27.93 -14.05
N GLY A 36 19.04 -27.01 -13.09
CA GLY A 36 17.88 -26.61 -12.28
C GLY A 36 18.19 -25.51 -11.26
N GLN A 37 17.16 -25.00 -10.59
CA GLN A 37 17.26 -23.94 -9.59
C GLN A 37 17.97 -24.39 -8.31
N THR A 38 18.36 -23.45 -7.44
CA THR A 38 18.83 -23.80 -6.08
C THR A 38 17.80 -24.64 -5.33
N ALA A 39 18.29 -25.52 -4.46
CA ALA A 39 17.48 -26.37 -3.58
C ALA A 39 16.61 -27.43 -4.28
N THR A 40 16.76 -27.70 -5.58
CA THR A 40 15.98 -28.75 -6.29
C THR A 40 16.49 -30.19 -6.12
N GLY A 41 17.52 -30.41 -5.30
CA GLY A 41 18.06 -31.75 -5.01
C GLY A 41 19.17 -32.25 -5.93
N LYS A 42 19.71 -31.41 -6.85
CA LYS A 42 20.77 -31.79 -7.81
C LYS A 42 21.99 -32.45 -7.16
N THR A 43 22.56 -31.82 -6.14
CA THR A 43 23.74 -32.32 -5.42
C THR A 43 23.50 -33.70 -4.80
N ILE A 44 22.31 -33.90 -4.22
CA ILE A 44 21.93 -35.17 -3.60
C ILE A 44 21.76 -36.23 -4.68
N ALA A 45 21.08 -35.90 -5.79
CA ALA A 45 20.92 -36.79 -6.94
C ALA A 45 22.25 -37.21 -7.57
N LEU A 46 23.20 -36.28 -7.75
CA LEU A 46 24.54 -36.59 -8.27
C LEU A 46 25.32 -37.52 -7.33
N THR A 47 25.24 -37.28 -6.02
CA THR A 47 25.90 -38.14 -5.03
C THR A 47 25.26 -39.53 -5.01
N ALA A 48 23.92 -39.61 -5.09
CA ALA A 48 23.19 -40.87 -5.17
C ALA A 48 23.53 -41.65 -6.44
N LEU A 49 23.59 -40.99 -7.60
CA LEU A 49 24.03 -41.57 -8.86
C LEU A 49 25.43 -42.16 -8.77
N ALA A 50 26.39 -41.40 -8.21
CA ALA A 50 27.76 -41.84 -8.06
C ALA A 50 27.86 -43.13 -7.23
N LEU A 51 27.13 -43.19 -6.12
CA LEU A 51 27.06 -44.38 -5.27
C LEU A 51 26.40 -45.57 -5.95
N GLU A 52 25.31 -45.33 -6.67
CA GLU A 52 24.55 -46.40 -7.34
C GLU A 52 25.38 -47.03 -8.47
N VAL A 53 26.01 -46.21 -9.32
CA VAL A 53 26.89 -46.71 -10.39
C VAL A 53 28.10 -47.42 -9.80
N ALA A 54 28.73 -46.88 -8.74
CA ALA A 54 29.86 -47.53 -8.09
C ALA A 54 29.50 -48.92 -7.54
N ARG A 55 28.29 -49.10 -6.98
CA ARG A 55 27.80 -50.40 -6.50
C ARG A 55 27.60 -51.43 -7.61
N THR A 56 27.28 -51.00 -8.83
CA THR A 56 27.14 -51.95 -9.95
C THR A 56 28.46 -52.58 -10.37
N GLY A 57 29.61 -51.97 -10.03
CA GLY A 57 30.94 -52.42 -10.45
C GLY A 57 31.23 -52.30 -11.94
N ARG A 58 30.34 -51.67 -12.72
CA ARG A 58 30.45 -51.56 -14.19
C ARG A 58 31.30 -50.38 -14.68
N ALA A 59 31.61 -49.43 -13.81
CA ALA A 59 32.43 -48.25 -14.12
C ALA A 59 33.22 -47.80 -12.89
N ALA A 60 34.38 -47.20 -13.11
CA ALA A 60 35.14 -46.51 -12.07
C ALA A 60 34.55 -45.12 -11.85
N VAL A 61 34.13 -44.79 -10.63
CA VAL A 61 33.41 -43.52 -10.35
C VAL A 61 34.33 -42.53 -9.65
N LEU A 62 34.49 -41.34 -10.23
CA LEU A 62 35.11 -40.18 -9.59
C LEU A 62 34.03 -39.15 -9.27
N HIS A 63 33.78 -38.90 -7.99
CA HIS A 63 32.82 -37.88 -7.54
C HIS A 63 33.54 -36.66 -6.99
N ARG A 64 33.19 -35.47 -7.49
CA ARG A 64 33.67 -34.18 -7.00
C ARG A 64 32.48 -33.30 -6.65
N SER A 65 32.37 -32.96 -5.36
CA SER A 65 31.31 -32.09 -4.81
C SER A 65 31.59 -30.60 -5.04
N VAL A 66 30.54 -29.77 -4.91
CA VAL A 66 30.59 -28.28 -4.99
C VAL A 66 31.69 -27.64 -4.16
N ARG A 67 32.00 -28.19 -2.98
CA ARG A 67 33.01 -27.65 -2.05
C ARG A 67 34.45 -28.04 -2.37
N GLY A 68 34.69 -28.81 -3.44
CA GLY A 68 36.02 -29.28 -3.83
C GLY A 68 36.70 -28.33 -4.82
N GLU A 69 38.04 -28.34 -4.85
CA GLU A 69 38.80 -27.68 -5.91
C GLU A 69 38.41 -28.27 -7.28
N ARG A 70 38.43 -27.41 -8.31
CA ARG A 70 38.14 -27.79 -9.69
C ARG A 70 39.07 -28.95 -10.09
N PRO A 71 38.53 -30.09 -10.57
CA PRO A 71 39.37 -31.22 -10.90
C PRO A 71 40.30 -30.86 -12.07
N THR A 72 41.59 -31.15 -11.92
CA THR A 72 42.55 -30.90 -13.00
C THR A 72 42.45 -31.99 -14.06
N LEU A 73 42.71 -31.62 -15.31
CA LEU A 73 42.69 -32.56 -16.44
C LEU A 73 43.67 -33.72 -16.22
N ALA A 74 44.85 -33.42 -15.67
CA ALA A 74 45.89 -34.42 -15.40
C ALA A 74 45.45 -35.47 -14.37
N ASP A 75 44.73 -35.06 -13.32
CA ASP A 75 44.24 -35.99 -12.29
C ASP A 75 43.17 -36.93 -12.83
N ILE A 76 42.23 -36.39 -13.63
CA ILE A 76 41.18 -37.19 -14.27
C ILE A 76 41.80 -38.21 -15.23
N GLU A 77 42.77 -37.79 -16.04
CA GLU A 77 43.46 -38.67 -17.00
C GLU A 77 44.25 -39.77 -16.33
N SER A 78 44.97 -39.44 -15.26
CA SER A 78 45.73 -40.42 -14.47
C SER A 78 44.81 -41.51 -13.90
N PHE A 79 43.68 -41.10 -13.31
CA PHE A 79 42.70 -42.03 -12.75
C PHE A 79 42.01 -42.87 -13.84
N ALA A 80 41.55 -42.24 -14.92
CA ALA A 80 40.88 -42.93 -16.01
C ALA A 80 41.80 -43.95 -16.70
N SER A 81 43.08 -43.59 -16.91
CA SER A 81 44.08 -44.49 -17.48
C SER A 81 44.37 -45.68 -16.55
N TRP A 82 44.39 -45.47 -15.23
CA TRP A 82 44.56 -46.55 -14.27
C TRP A 82 43.36 -47.52 -14.28
N ALA A 83 42.13 -47.00 -14.30
CA ALA A 83 40.91 -47.81 -14.30
C ALA A 83 40.76 -48.64 -15.58
N ASP A 84 41.07 -48.05 -16.73
CA ASP A 84 41.00 -48.73 -18.03
C ASP A 84 42.11 -49.80 -18.15
N ARG A 85 43.36 -49.50 -17.76
CA ARG A 85 44.47 -50.48 -17.83
C ARG A 85 44.35 -51.63 -16.83
N SER A 86 43.90 -51.34 -15.61
CA SER A 86 43.90 -52.33 -14.52
C SER A 86 42.65 -53.20 -14.52
N HIS A 87 41.51 -52.63 -14.95
CA HIS A 87 40.21 -53.28 -14.81
C HIS A 87 39.33 -53.20 -16.08
N ASN A 88 39.80 -52.58 -17.17
CA ASN A 88 39.03 -52.37 -18.42
C ASN A 88 37.67 -51.68 -18.18
N LEU A 89 37.61 -50.80 -17.18
CA LEU A 89 36.40 -50.11 -16.79
C LEU A 89 36.37 -48.69 -17.38
N PRO A 90 35.25 -48.26 -17.99
CA PRO A 90 35.06 -46.85 -18.29
C PRO A 90 34.98 -46.03 -16.99
N THR A 91 35.34 -44.76 -17.07
CA THR A 91 35.30 -43.85 -15.92
C THR A 91 34.07 -42.94 -15.98
N LEU A 92 33.32 -42.86 -14.89
CA LEU A 92 32.24 -41.90 -14.70
C LEU A 92 32.75 -40.75 -13.84
N LEU A 93 32.85 -39.54 -14.41
CA LEU A 93 33.14 -38.31 -13.67
C LEU A 93 31.83 -37.63 -13.29
N VAL A 94 31.46 -37.69 -12.01
CA VAL A 94 30.35 -36.92 -11.46
C VAL A 94 30.91 -35.64 -10.84
N TRP A 95 30.71 -34.52 -11.53
CA TRP A 95 31.22 -33.22 -11.12
C TRP A 95 30.08 -32.24 -10.83
N ASP A 96 29.78 -32.06 -9.54
CA ASP A 96 28.84 -31.06 -9.05
C ASP A 96 29.51 -29.67 -9.05
N GLY A 97 29.74 -29.14 -10.25
CA GLY A 97 30.50 -27.90 -10.47
C GLY A 97 29.66 -26.64 -10.45
N MET A 98 28.35 -26.74 -10.73
CA MET A 98 27.44 -25.59 -10.89
C MET A 98 28.00 -24.53 -11.86
N VAL A 99 28.78 -24.96 -12.87
CA VAL A 99 29.42 -24.10 -13.88
C VAL A 99 28.60 -24.06 -15.17
N ASP A 100 29.01 -23.20 -16.11
CA ASP A 100 28.40 -23.13 -17.43
C ASP A 100 28.51 -24.49 -18.15
N SER A 101 27.46 -24.85 -18.89
CA SER A 101 27.42 -26.05 -19.72
C SER A 101 28.64 -26.20 -20.65
N ASP A 102 29.13 -25.11 -21.23
CA ASP A 102 30.24 -25.12 -22.18
C ASP A 102 31.56 -25.61 -21.55
N GLU A 103 31.74 -25.41 -20.24
CA GLU A 103 32.92 -25.90 -19.53
C GLU A 103 32.96 -27.44 -19.48
N TYR A 104 31.80 -28.07 -19.31
CA TYR A 104 31.67 -29.53 -19.34
C TYR A 104 31.96 -30.08 -20.74
N TYR A 105 31.45 -29.42 -21.78
CA TYR A 105 31.71 -29.79 -23.18
C TYR A 105 33.19 -29.66 -23.54
N LEU A 106 33.86 -28.58 -23.10
CA LEU A 106 35.28 -28.38 -23.32
C LEU A 106 36.10 -29.52 -22.67
N LEU A 107 35.79 -29.87 -21.43
CA LEU A 107 36.48 -30.93 -20.70
C LEU A 107 36.24 -32.31 -21.34
N GLN A 108 35.00 -32.63 -21.71
CA GLN A 108 34.64 -33.87 -22.41
C GLN A 108 35.40 -33.99 -23.74
N ARG A 109 35.48 -32.90 -24.52
CA ARG A 109 36.19 -32.87 -25.80
C ARG A 109 37.71 -33.07 -25.61
N GLN A 110 38.29 -32.46 -24.58
CA GLN A 110 39.71 -32.63 -24.26
C GLN A 110 40.04 -34.09 -23.90
N LEU A 111 39.26 -34.70 -23.01
CA LEU A 111 39.43 -36.10 -22.60
C LEU A 111 39.20 -37.07 -23.77
N GLY A 112 38.15 -36.85 -24.56
CA GLY A 112 37.85 -37.65 -25.75
C GLY A 112 38.94 -37.57 -26.81
N SER A 113 39.51 -36.38 -27.05
CA SER A 113 40.63 -36.21 -28.00
C SER A 113 41.90 -36.97 -27.60
N ARG A 114 42.04 -37.28 -26.31
CA ARG A 114 43.15 -38.05 -25.74
C ARG A 114 42.83 -39.54 -25.59
N GLY A 115 41.71 -40.00 -26.15
CA GLY A 115 41.31 -41.42 -26.17
C GLY A 115 40.78 -41.94 -24.84
N GLN A 116 40.44 -41.08 -23.89
CA GLN A 116 39.96 -41.48 -22.57
C GLN A 116 38.48 -41.88 -22.62
N ARG A 117 38.14 -43.05 -22.05
CA ARG A 117 36.76 -43.56 -21.91
C ARG A 117 36.07 -42.94 -20.68
N VAL A 118 35.81 -41.63 -20.74
CA VAL A 118 35.21 -40.87 -19.62
C VAL A 118 33.84 -40.34 -20.01
N VAL A 119 32.83 -40.59 -19.17
CA VAL A 119 31.51 -39.96 -19.24
C VAL A 119 31.42 -38.91 -18.14
N ILE A 120 31.13 -37.66 -18.50
CA ILE A 120 30.96 -36.57 -17.53
C ILE A 120 29.49 -36.35 -17.23
N VAL A 121 29.15 -36.31 -15.94
CA VAL A 121 27.86 -35.85 -15.43
C VAL A 121 28.09 -34.58 -14.61
N GLY A 122 27.55 -33.47 -15.11
CA GLY A 122 27.69 -32.14 -14.52
C GLY A 122 26.43 -31.61 -13.87
N SER A 123 26.56 -30.60 -13.01
CA SER A 123 25.44 -29.77 -12.55
C SER A 123 25.55 -28.35 -13.08
N SER A 124 24.42 -27.74 -13.42
CA SER A 124 24.37 -26.32 -13.78
C SER A 124 23.10 -25.66 -13.25
N TYR A 125 23.09 -24.32 -13.22
CA TYR A 125 21.84 -23.58 -13.13
C TYR A 125 21.04 -23.74 -14.43
N ALA A 126 19.72 -23.51 -14.35
CA ALA A 126 18.83 -23.73 -15.48
C ALA A 126 19.17 -22.77 -16.64
N PRO A 127 19.56 -23.27 -17.82
CA PRO A 127 19.84 -22.40 -18.96
C PRO A 127 18.54 -21.87 -19.58
N PRO A 128 18.61 -20.83 -20.44
CA PRO A 128 17.46 -20.31 -21.18
C PRO A 128 16.64 -21.40 -21.88
N ALA A 129 15.34 -21.15 -22.09
CA ALA A 129 14.41 -22.11 -22.69
C ALA A 129 14.85 -22.66 -24.07
N SER A 130 15.67 -21.92 -24.82
CA SER A 130 16.27 -22.33 -26.09
C SER A 130 17.35 -23.42 -25.93
N ALA A 131 18.15 -23.37 -24.86
CA ALA A 131 19.20 -24.34 -24.57
C ALA A 131 18.67 -25.61 -23.86
N ARG A 132 17.52 -25.52 -23.18
CA ARG A 132 16.84 -26.67 -22.52
C ARG A 132 16.44 -27.81 -23.46
N LYS A 133 16.47 -27.58 -24.80
CA LYS A 133 16.11 -28.58 -25.83
C LYS A 133 17.26 -29.51 -26.23
N ARG A 134 18.50 -29.29 -25.76
CA ARG A 134 19.61 -30.22 -26.05
C ARG A 134 19.37 -31.55 -25.33
N ASN A 135 19.55 -32.67 -26.03
CA ASN A 135 19.33 -34.01 -25.47
C ASN A 135 20.22 -34.31 -24.25
N SER A 136 21.40 -33.70 -24.18
CA SER A 136 22.39 -33.79 -23.10
C SER A 136 21.94 -33.16 -21.78
N ILE A 137 20.95 -32.26 -21.79
CA ILE A 137 20.50 -31.54 -20.59
C ILE A 137 19.26 -32.24 -20.00
N ILE A 138 19.29 -32.47 -18.69
CA ILE A 138 18.17 -32.95 -17.89
C ILE A 138 17.72 -31.78 -17.01
N ALA A 139 16.60 -31.16 -17.37
CA ALA A 139 16.01 -30.08 -16.59
C ALA A 139 15.28 -30.63 -15.36
N VAL A 140 15.56 -30.05 -14.20
CA VAL A 140 14.92 -30.38 -12.92
C VAL A 140 13.86 -29.33 -12.59
N ASP A 141 12.64 -29.79 -12.37
CA ASP A 141 11.50 -28.93 -11.99
C ASP A 141 11.63 -28.50 -10.51
N PRO A 142 11.50 -27.20 -10.18
CA PRO A 142 11.46 -26.75 -8.79
C PRO A 142 10.19 -27.16 -8.02
N VAL A 143 9.11 -27.50 -8.72
CA VAL A 143 7.87 -27.98 -8.11
C VAL A 143 7.92 -29.51 -8.00
N LEU A 144 7.45 -30.03 -6.87
CA LEU A 144 7.33 -31.48 -6.68
C LEU A 144 6.15 -32.01 -7.50
N SER A 145 6.34 -33.15 -8.17
CA SER A 145 5.23 -33.84 -8.81
C SER A 145 4.25 -34.39 -7.75
N ALA A 146 3.00 -34.67 -8.14
CA ALA A 146 2.03 -35.30 -7.22
C ALA A 146 2.53 -36.66 -6.67
N ALA A 147 3.33 -37.38 -7.46
CA ALA A 147 3.95 -38.63 -7.06
C ALA A 147 5.10 -38.40 -6.05
N GLU A 148 5.93 -37.37 -6.26
CA GLU A 148 6.98 -36.97 -5.32
C GLU A 148 6.36 -36.49 -3.99
N GLY A 149 5.30 -35.66 -4.04
CA GLY A 149 4.58 -35.19 -2.85
C GLY A 149 3.98 -36.32 -2.02
N SER A 150 3.45 -37.35 -2.68
CA SER A 150 2.92 -38.56 -2.02
C SER A 150 4.01 -39.39 -1.32
N ARG A 151 5.25 -39.36 -1.82
CA ARG A 151 6.40 -40.05 -1.21
C ARG A 151 7.07 -39.23 -0.10
N LEU A 152 6.97 -37.91 -0.18
CA LEU A 152 7.58 -36.97 0.76
C LEU A 152 7.04 -37.12 2.18
N VAL A 153 5.72 -37.22 2.35
CA VAL A 153 5.09 -37.24 3.69
C VAL A 153 5.50 -38.49 4.50
N PRO A 154 5.44 -39.72 3.95
CA PRO A 154 5.97 -40.90 4.64
C PRO A 154 7.47 -40.79 4.92
N TRP A 155 8.24 -40.22 4.00
CA TRP A 155 9.69 -40.07 4.13
C TRP A 155 10.05 -39.12 5.29
N LEU A 156 9.45 -37.93 5.36
CA LEU A 156 9.65 -36.98 6.46
C LEU A 156 9.20 -37.56 7.82
N SER A 157 8.07 -38.28 7.82
CA SER A 157 7.57 -38.94 9.03
C SER A 157 8.55 -39.98 9.58
N SER A 158 9.32 -40.66 8.70
CA SER A 158 10.33 -41.63 9.12
C SER A 158 11.50 -40.99 9.89
N PHE A 159 11.70 -39.68 9.77
CA PHE A 159 12.71 -38.91 10.50
C PHE A 159 12.11 -38.08 11.65
N GLY A 160 10.84 -38.30 12.01
CA GLY A 160 10.17 -37.59 13.10
C GLY A 160 9.72 -36.16 12.79
N VAL A 161 9.74 -35.76 11.51
CA VAL A 161 9.27 -34.44 11.07
C VAL A 161 7.77 -34.52 10.79
N SER A 162 6.96 -33.84 11.60
CA SER A 162 5.51 -33.79 11.40
C SER A 162 5.14 -32.81 10.29
N VAL A 163 4.44 -33.30 9.27
CA VAL A 163 3.91 -32.46 8.19
C VAL A 163 2.43 -32.22 8.45
N PRO A 164 1.97 -30.97 8.65
CA PRO A 164 0.55 -30.68 8.77
C PRO A 164 -0.20 -31.09 7.50
N SER A 165 -1.21 -31.95 7.63
CA SER A 165 -1.96 -32.55 6.52
C SER A 165 -2.71 -31.54 5.64
N ASN A 166 -2.87 -30.30 6.10
CA ASN A 166 -3.51 -29.17 5.42
C ASN A 166 -2.52 -28.27 4.64
N GLN A 167 -1.21 -28.55 4.72
CA GLN A 167 -0.19 -27.76 4.03
C GLN A 167 0.26 -28.41 2.71
N VAL A 168 0.23 -29.74 2.56
CA VAL A 168 0.72 -30.46 1.37
C VAL A 168 -0.02 -30.05 0.08
N ASP A 169 -1.34 -29.88 0.16
CA ASP A 169 -2.15 -29.39 -0.98
C ASP A 169 -2.03 -27.87 -1.21
N LYS A 170 -1.45 -27.11 -0.25
CA LYS A 170 -1.12 -25.68 -0.39
C LYS A 170 0.36 -25.44 -0.72
N LEU A 171 1.16 -26.50 -0.80
CA LEU A 171 2.61 -26.48 -1.01
C LEU A 171 2.98 -26.39 -2.51
N ASP A 172 2.03 -26.00 -3.36
CA ASP A 172 2.19 -25.71 -4.81
C ASP A 172 3.26 -24.64 -5.15
N SER A 173 3.94 -24.04 -4.16
CA SER A 173 4.71 -22.80 -4.34
C SER A 173 6.23 -22.95 -4.53
N SER A 174 6.86 -24.08 -4.19
CA SER A 174 8.24 -24.49 -4.56
C SER A 174 8.81 -25.45 -3.51
N PHE A 175 9.69 -26.37 -3.93
CA PHE A 175 10.42 -27.25 -3.02
C PHE A 175 11.33 -26.47 -2.05
N LEU A 176 11.83 -25.29 -2.44
CA LEU A 176 12.60 -24.40 -1.56
C LEU A 176 11.77 -23.88 -0.38
N ALA A 177 10.55 -23.38 -0.64
CA ALA A 177 9.66 -22.86 0.40
C ALA A 177 9.29 -23.95 1.42
N LEU A 178 9.10 -25.19 0.95
CA LEU A 178 8.90 -26.36 1.80
C LEU A 178 10.08 -26.61 2.74
N LEU A 179 11.31 -26.63 2.21
CA LEU A 179 12.52 -26.86 3.02
C LEU A 179 12.72 -25.77 4.06
N TYR A 180 12.47 -24.51 3.70
CA TYR A 180 12.55 -23.38 4.63
C TYR A 180 11.52 -23.52 5.78
N LEU A 181 10.29 -23.94 5.48
CA LEU A 181 9.23 -24.08 6.48
C LEU A 181 9.43 -25.29 7.42
N LEU A 182 9.78 -26.45 6.85
CA LEU A 182 9.80 -27.72 7.58
C LEU A 182 11.17 -28.03 8.21
N LEU A 183 12.25 -27.46 7.67
CA LEU A 183 13.62 -27.73 8.11
C LEU A 183 14.43 -26.42 8.23
N PRO A 184 14.17 -25.60 9.27
CA PRO A 184 14.87 -24.32 9.46
C PRO A 184 16.40 -24.42 9.51
N GLU A 185 16.94 -25.57 9.96
CA GLU A 185 18.38 -25.85 9.96
C GLU A 185 19.01 -25.80 8.55
N THR A 186 18.20 -25.93 7.50
CA THR A 186 18.64 -25.81 6.11
C THR A 186 18.77 -24.36 5.64
N GLU A 187 18.28 -23.37 6.39
CA GLU A 187 18.26 -21.94 6.01
C GLU A 187 19.62 -21.46 5.52
N TRP A 188 20.69 -21.74 6.28
CA TRP A 188 22.05 -21.30 5.91
C TRP A 188 22.49 -21.87 4.56
N SER A 189 22.21 -23.15 4.30
CA SER A 189 22.58 -23.81 3.05
C SER A 189 21.73 -23.32 1.88
N LEU A 190 20.43 -23.07 2.09
CA LEU A 190 19.53 -22.51 1.09
C LEU A 190 19.96 -21.09 0.70
N ARG A 191 20.26 -20.26 1.70
CA ARG A 191 20.71 -18.89 1.52
C ARG A 191 22.03 -18.81 0.75
N HIS A 192 23.03 -19.61 1.13
CA HIS A 192 24.29 -19.68 0.38
C HIS A 192 24.12 -20.18 -1.05
N GLY A 193 23.24 -21.16 -1.29
CA GLY A 193 22.92 -21.63 -2.63
C GLY A 193 22.33 -20.52 -3.51
N LEU A 194 21.37 -19.76 -2.97
CA LEU A 194 20.73 -18.65 -3.67
C LEU A 194 21.72 -17.53 -4.00
N VAL A 195 22.57 -17.14 -3.05
CA VAL A 195 23.63 -16.15 -3.31
C VAL A 195 24.55 -16.61 -4.43
N THR A 196 24.94 -17.89 -4.43
CA THR A 196 25.78 -18.45 -5.50
C THR A 196 25.07 -18.41 -6.86
N GLU A 197 23.76 -18.66 -6.91
CA GLU A 197 22.95 -18.55 -8.12
C GLU A 197 22.87 -17.11 -8.63
N ALA A 198 22.63 -16.13 -7.73
CA ALA A 198 22.60 -14.71 -8.06
C ALA A 198 23.96 -14.22 -8.60
N ARG A 199 25.07 -14.62 -7.96
CA ARG A 199 26.43 -14.25 -8.42
C ARG A 199 26.79 -14.87 -9.76
N ALA A 200 26.39 -16.11 -10.00
CA ALA A 200 26.56 -16.73 -11.31
C ALA A 200 25.82 -15.93 -12.40
N ALA A 201 24.66 -15.35 -12.05
CA ALA A 201 23.93 -14.44 -12.95
C ALA A 201 24.66 -13.12 -13.18
N GLU A 202 25.16 -12.48 -12.13
CA GLU A 202 25.91 -11.21 -12.24
C GLU A 202 27.21 -11.36 -13.04
N VAL A 203 28.04 -12.36 -12.71
CA VAL A 203 29.30 -12.65 -13.42
C VAL A 203 29.03 -13.02 -14.88
N GLY A 204 28.00 -13.83 -15.12
CA GLY A 204 27.59 -14.19 -16.47
C GLY A 204 27.14 -12.97 -17.28
N LEU A 205 26.44 -12.02 -16.64
CA LEU A 205 26.04 -10.76 -17.26
C LEU A 205 27.22 -9.88 -17.66
N GLU A 206 28.23 -9.77 -16.78
CA GLU A 206 29.45 -9.01 -17.05
C GLU A 206 30.26 -9.64 -18.20
N ARG A 207 30.28 -10.98 -18.30
CA ARG A 207 30.93 -11.70 -19.41
C ARG A 207 30.21 -11.50 -20.74
N LEU A 208 28.87 -11.55 -20.76
CA LEU A 208 28.08 -11.32 -21.97
C LEU A 208 28.25 -9.89 -22.50
N SER A 209 28.24 -8.91 -21.61
CA SER A 209 28.47 -7.48 -21.93
C SER A 209 29.79 -7.26 -22.66
N ARG A 210 30.86 -7.95 -22.25
CA ARG A 210 32.18 -7.91 -22.92
C ARG A 210 32.18 -8.54 -24.30
N THR A 211 31.37 -9.57 -24.50
CA THR A 211 31.35 -10.34 -25.75
C THR A 211 30.56 -9.60 -26.82
N ALA A 212 29.49 -8.89 -26.43
CA ALA A 212 28.80 -7.91 -27.26
C ALA A 212 29.70 -6.71 -27.61
N ALA A 213 30.42 -6.15 -26.62
CA ALA A 213 31.38 -5.06 -26.84
C ALA A 213 32.57 -5.45 -27.74
N ARG A 214 32.97 -6.73 -27.77
CA ARG A 214 34.02 -7.24 -28.69
C ARG A 214 33.62 -7.22 -30.16
N HIS A 215 32.32 -7.15 -30.48
CA HIS A 215 31.84 -6.98 -31.85
C HIS A 215 31.88 -5.51 -32.32
N SER A 216 32.12 -4.56 -31.41
CA SER A 216 32.62 -3.22 -31.75
C SER A 216 34.12 -3.19 -31.52
N GLU A 217 34.92 -3.38 -32.56
CA GLU A 217 36.38 -3.23 -32.47
C GLU A 217 36.73 -1.82 -31.96
N THR A 218 37.13 -1.72 -30.69
CA THR A 218 38.02 -0.64 -30.27
C THR A 218 39.08 -1.20 -29.34
N ARG A 219 40.30 -1.22 -29.86
CA ARG A 219 41.51 -0.99 -29.06
C ARG A 219 41.21 0.17 -28.09
N LEU A 220 41.65 0.06 -26.83
CA LEU A 220 41.60 1.16 -25.86
C LEU A 220 41.84 2.48 -26.58
N THR A 221 40.86 3.39 -26.54
CA THR A 221 40.97 4.68 -27.22
C THR A 221 42.18 5.43 -26.67
N ALA A 222 42.77 6.32 -27.47
CA ALA A 222 43.93 7.11 -27.03
C ALA A 222 43.67 7.87 -25.70
N VAL A 223 42.40 8.24 -25.46
CA VAL A 223 41.94 8.85 -24.21
C VAL A 223 41.96 7.86 -23.04
N ALA A 224 41.49 6.62 -23.23
CA ALA A 224 41.55 5.59 -22.18
C ALA A 224 42.99 5.28 -21.79
N ARG A 225 43.92 5.24 -22.76
CA ARG A 225 45.34 5.03 -22.45
C ARG A 225 45.98 6.23 -21.74
N ALA A 226 45.64 7.45 -22.17
CA ALA A 226 46.08 8.67 -21.50
C ALA A 226 45.56 8.79 -20.05
N LEU A 227 44.34 8.32 -19.76
CA LEU A 227 43.79 8.27 -18.40
C LEU A 227 44.53 7.25 -17.53
N GLN A 228 44.91 6.08 -18.09
CA GLN A 228 45.72 5.09 -17.38
C GLN A 228 47.11 5.64 -17.04
N ASP A 229 47.74 6.28 -18.01
CA ASP A 229 49.07 6.89 -17.87
C ASP A 229 49.04 8.11 -16.92
N ALA A 230 47.88 8.75 -16.75
CA ALA A 230 47.63 9.81 -15.77
C ALA A 230 47.31 9.29 -14.35
N GLY A 231 47.37 7.97 -14.12
CA GLY A 231 47.15 7.36 -12.81
C GLY A 231 45.68 7.12 -12.45
N VAL A 232 44.75 7.23 -13.40
CA VAL A 232 43.34 6.86 -13.19
C VAL A 232 43.22 5.34 -13.28
N ASP A 233 42.74 4.71 -12.21
CA ASP A 233 42.55 3.26 -12.19
C ASP A 233 41.36 2.84 -13.06
N ILE A 234 41.67 2.41 -14.28
CA ILE A 234 40.70 1.84 -15.23
C ILE A 234 40.18 0.47 -14.74
N GLY A 235 40.73 -0.06 -13.65
CA GLY A 235 40.23 -1.21 -12.91
C GLY A 235 38.80 -1.06 -12.39
N VAL A 236 38.27 0.17 -12.26
CA VAL A 236 36.85 0.42 -11.91
C VAL A 236 35.88 -0.08 -13.00
N LEU A 237 36.38 -0.33 -14.22
CA LEU A 237 35.62 -0.93 -15.33
C LEU A 237 35.81 -2.47 -15.45
N ARG A 238 36.50 -3.10 -14.49
CA ARG A 238 36.66 -4.57 -14.41
C ARG A 238 35.48 -5.20 -13.66
N PRO A 239 35.20 -6.50 -13.89
CA PRO A 239 34.11 -7.18 -13.21
C PRO A 239 34.44 -7.19 -11.72
N ALA A 240 33.44 -7.01 -10.88
CA ALA A 240 33.63 -7.22 -9.46
C ALA A 240 33.72 -8.73 -9.21
N GLU A 241 34.88 -9.35 -9.44
CA GLU A 241 35.21 -10.63 -8.81
C GLU A 241 35.48 -10.37 -7.31
N ARG A 242 34.49 -9.79 -6.61
CA ARG A 242 34.57 -9.39 -5.20
C ARG A 242 33.99 -10.50 -4.32
N PRO A 243 34.64 -10.86 -3.19
CA PRO A 243 34.11 -11.84 -2.27
C PRO A 243 32.83 -11.36 -1.56
N ASN A 244 31.91 -12.29 -1.25
CA ASN A 244 30.58 -12.02 -0.67
C ASN A 244 30.58 -11.08 0.55
N ALA A 245 31.63 -11.09 1.37
CA ALA A 245 31.71 -10.29 2.60
C ALA A 245 31.84 -8.78 2.36
N GLU A 246 32.14 -8.34 1.13
CA GLU A 246 32.36 -6.93 0.82
C GLU A 246 31.07 -6.22 0.38
N LEU A 247 30.13 -6.91 -0.27
CA LEU A 247 28.95 -6.30 -0.91
C LEU A 247 27.94 -5.66 0.06
N ILE A 248 27.76 -6.28 1.24
CA ILE A 248 26.86 -5.79 2.27
C ILE A 248 27.26 -4.41 2.81
N ASN A 249 28.52 -4.01 2.65
CA ASN A 249 29.05 -2.74 3.14
C ASN A 249 29.24 -1.69 2.04
N LEU A 250 29.02 -2.06 0.77
CA LEU A 250 29.12 -1.13 -0.35
C LEU A 250 27.87 -0.25 -0.46
N SER A 251 28.07 1.00 -0.85
CA SER A 251 26.97 1.86 -1.27
C SER A 251 26.38 1.38 -2.61
N PHE A 252 25.21 1.89 -2.97
CA PHE A 252 24.58 1.57 -4.25
C PHE A 252 25.41 2.08 -5.44
N GLU A 253 26.04 3.26 -5.32
CA GLU A 253 26.88 3.82 -6.38
C GLU A 253 28.18 3.06 -6.63
N GLU A 254 28.74 2.41 -5.59
CA GLU A 254 29.99 1.63 -5.67
C GLU A 254 29.81 0.25 -6.31
N ARG A 255 28.56 -0.16 -6.55
CA ARG A 255 28.17 -1.43 -7.14
C ARG A 255 28.22 -1.41 -8.66
N SER A 256 28.51 -2.56 -9.25
CA SER A 256 28.40 -2.75 -10.69
C SER A 256 26.94 -2.62 -11.14
N ALA A 257 26.68 -2.30 -12.41
CA ALA A 257 25.29 -2.19 -12.89
C ALA A 257 24.49 -3.49 -12.71
N ALA A 258 25.14 -4.66 -12.71
CA ALA A 258 24.49 -5.95 -12.45
C ALA A 258 24.06 -6.03 -10.97
N GLU A 259 24.96 -5.68 -10.06
CA GLU A 259 24.71 -5.62 -8.62
C GLU A 259 23.66 -4.56 -8.26
N GLN A 260 23.63 -3.42 -8.97
CA GLN A 260 22.60 -2.38 -8.83
C GLN A 260 21.22 -2.90 -9.26
N ILE A 261 21.14 -3.59 -10.40
CA ILE A 261 19.90 -4.27 -10.85
C ILE A 261 19.41 -5.23 -9.77
N THR A 262 20.28 -6.13 -9.30
CA THR A 262 19.96 -7.08 -8.23
C THR A 262 19.49 -6.35 -6.97
N SER A 263 20.21 -5.33 -6.52
CA SER A 263 19.89 -4.55 -5.31
C SER A 263 18.49 -3.95 -5.38
N MET A 264 18.13 -3.31 -6.50
CA MET A 264 16.78 -2.77 -6.70
C MET A 264 15.74 -3.88 -6.61
N ILE A 265 15.90 -4.95 -7.39
CA ILE A 265 14.95 -6.08 -7.42
C ILE A 265 14.77 -6.69 -6.03
N LEU A 266 15.83 -6.81 -5.24
CA LEU A 266 15.78 -7.37 -3.89
C LEU A 266 15.04 -6.47 -2.90
N VAL A 267 15.26 -5.14 -2.94
CA VAL A 267 14.54 -4.18 -2.08
C VAL A 267 13.03 -4.27 -2.29
N ALA A 268 12.56 -4.31 -3.54
CA ALA A 268 11.14 -4.49 -3.82
C ALA A 268 10.66 -5.92 -3.57
N GLY A 269 11.44 -6.92 -3.99
CA GLY A 269 11.09 -8.33 -3.98
C GLY A 269 10.90 -8.90 -2.59
N ARG A 270 11.74 -8.50 -1.61
CA ARG A 270 11.61 -8.96 -0.22
C ARG A 270 10.32 -8.47 0.43
N ARG A 271 9.78 -7.37 -0.09
CA ARG A 271 8.49 -6.84 0.31
C ARG A 271 7.35 -7.49 -0.46
N GLY A 272 7.61 -8.28 -1.50
CA GLY A 272 6.59 -8.89 -2.37
C GLY A 272 6.10 -7.95 -3.47
N LEU A 273 6.93 -7.00 -3.90
CA LEU A 273 6.66 -6.09 -5.01
C LEU A 273 7.53 -6.45 -6.22
N ARG A 274 7.07 -6.05 -7.41
CA ARG A 274 7.85 -6.08 -8.65
C ARG A 274 8.03 -4.66 -9.14
N ILE A 275 9.19 -4.37 -9.72
CA ILE A 275 9.57 -3.01 -10.11
C ILE A 275 9.17 -2.76 -11.56
N PRO A 276 8.54 -1.61 -11.88
CA PRO A 276 8.33 -1.20 -13.26
C PRO A 276 9.65 -1.15 -14.04
N LEU A 277 9.68 -1.78 -15.21
CA LEU A 277 10.89 -1.89 -16.04
C LEU A 277 11.42 -0.50 -16.43
N GLU A 278 10.54 0.40 -16.84
CA GLU A 278 10.89 1.77 -17.24
C GLU A 278 11.58 2.56 -16.12
N LEU A 279 11.20 2.31 -14.86
CA LEU A 279 11.83 2.93 -13.69
C LEU A 279 13.25 2.41 -13.49
N LEU A 280 13.46 1.09 -13.56
CA LEU A 280 14.78 0.47 -13.47
C LEU A 280 15.72 0.99 -14.55
N LEU A 281 15.25 1.04 -15.80
CA LEU A 281 16.04 1.53 -16.93
C LEU A 281 16.44 2.99 -16.75
N ARG A 282 15.61 3.79 -16.11
CA ARG A 282 15.90 5.22 -15.84
C ARG A 282 16.97 5.39 -14.78
N VAL A 283 16.91 4.61 -13.70
CA VAL A 283 17.94 4.63 -12.64
C VAL A 283 19.29 4.19 -13.19
N LEU A 284 19.34 3.16 -14.04
CA LEU A 284 20.59 2.60 -14.56
C LEU A 284 21.16 3.35 -15.78
N GLY A 285 20.33 4.09 -16.51
CA GLY A 285 20.70 4.74 -17.75
C GLY A 285 20.97 3.76 -18.92
N ARG A 286 21.61 4.27 -19.99
CA ARG A 286 21.77 3.53 -21.26
C ARG A 286 22.58 2.24 -21.13
N GLU A 287 23.62 2.22 -20.30
CA GLU A 287 24.47 1.03 -20.15
C GLU A 287 23.80 -0.12 -19.39
N GLY A 288 22.77 0.17 -18.57
CA GLY A 288 22.01 -0.84 -17.85
C GLY A 288 20.93 -1.54 -18.69
N ALA A 289 20.44 -0.90 -19.74
CA ALA A 289 19.36 -1.44 -20.57
C ALA A 289 19.75 -2.72 -21.32
N ASP A 290 20.93 -2.72 -21.95
CA ASP A 290 21.46 -3.89 -22.66
C ASP A 290 21.72 -5.04 -21.68
N ARG A 291 22.20 -4.73 -20.46
CA ARG A 291 22.46 -5.69 -19.40
C ARG A 291 21.16 -6.31 -18.85
N LEU A 292 20.08 -5.55 -18.73
CA LEU A 292 18.84 -6.07 -18.16
C LEU A 292 18.19 -7.14 -19.06
N VAL A 293 18.23 -6.96 -20.38
CA VAL A 293 17.70 -7.95 -21.34
C VAL A 293 18.49 -9.26 -21.27
N ASP A 294 19.81 -9.18 -21.18
CA ASP A 294 20.68 -10.35 -21.04
C ASP A 294 20.48 -11.04 -19.69
N LEU A 295 20.23 -10.28 -18.62
CA LEU A 295 19.97 -10.81 -17.28
C LEU A 295 18.73 -11.71 -17.27
N VAL A 296 17.61 -11.20 -17.79
CA VAL A 296 16.32 -11.92 -17.83
C VAL A 296 16.36 -13.12 -18.77
N LYS A 297 17.01 -12.99 -19.92
CA LYS A 297 17.06 -14.08 -20.91
C LYS A 297 17.92 -15.23 -20.45
N ASN A 298 19.03 -14.95 -19.77
CA ASN A 298 20.05 -15.96 -19.48
C ASN A 298 19.97 -16.51 -18.05
N PHE A 299 19.31 -15.80 -17.13
CA PHE A 299 19.23 -16.20 -15.72
C PHE A 299 17.79 -16.24 -15.22
N ASP A 300 17.39 -17.42 -14.73
CA ASP A 300 16.02 -17.73 -14.35
C ASP A 300 15.61 -17.13 -12.97
N ILE A 301 16.56 -16.56 -12.21
CA ILE A 301 16.35 -16.03 -10.84
C ILE A 301 15.56 -14.73 -10.82
N PHE A 302 15.60 -13.97 -11.92
CA PHE A 302 14.84 -12.75 -12.11
C PHE A 302 13.80 -12.95 -13.22
N ARG A 303 12.55 -12.59 -12.96
CA ARG A 303 11.43 -12.81 -13.87
C ARG A 303 10.86 -11.50 -14.39
N TRP A 304 10.75 -11.44 -15.70
CA TRP A 304 9.97 -10.43 -16.40
C TRP A 304 8.52 -10.89 -16.48
N THR A 305 7.62 -10.03 -16.02
CA THR A 305 6.18 -10.25 -16.11
C THR A 305 5.49 -9.05 -16.73
N GLU A 306 4.41 -9.31 -17.46
CA GLU A 306 3.57 -8.28 -18.07
C GLU A 306 2.19 -8.32 -17.40
N ASP A 307 1.62 -7.15 -17.12
CA ASP A 307 0.25 -7.04 -16.61
C ASP A 307 -0.78 -6.95 -17.74
N ASP A 308 -2.07 -6.99 -17.37
CA ASP A 308 -3.19 -6.92 -18.33
C ASP A 308 -3.24 -5.59 -19.12
N SER A 309 -2.52 -4.56 -18.66
CA SER A 309 -2.41 -3.25 -19.31
C SER A 309 -1.15 -3.10 -20.18
N GLY A 310 -0.33 -4.15 -20.31
CA GLY A 310 0.94 -4.12 -21.05
C GLY A 310 2.11 -3.51 -20.27
N GLY A 311 1.93 -3.24 -18.98
CA GLY A 311 2.97 -2.78 -18.07
C GLY A 311 3.97 -3.90 -17.79
N GLN A 312 5.26 -3.61 -17.94
CA GLN A 312 6.33 -4.58 -17.78
C GLN A 312 7.00 -4.42 -16.41
N PHE A 313 7.15 -5.52 -15.70
CA PHE A 313 7.70 -5.55 -14.35
C PHE A 313 8.78 -6.61 -14.20
N LEU A 314 9.77 -6.30 -13.35
CA LEU A 314 10.86 -7.19 -13.00
C LEU A 314 10.81 -7.52 -11.50
N GLY A 315 11.02 -8.78 -11.15
CA GLY A 315 11.04 -9.24 -9.76
C GLY A 315 11.76 -10.57 -9.58
N THR A 316 11.90 -11.02 -8.34
CA THR A 316 12.35 -12.38 -8.03
C THR A 316 11.24 -13.41 -8.31
N ARG A 317 11.58 -14.70 -8.30
CA ARG A 317 10.58 -15.76 -8.49
C ARG A 317 9.61 -15.81 -7.31
N THR A 318 10.14 -15.68 -6.10
CA THR A 318 9.35 -15.65 -4.86
C THR A 318 9.84 -14.54 -3.92
N PRO A 319 8.97 -14.01 -3.05
CA PRO A 319 9.38 -13.05 -2.01
C PRO A 319 10.37 -13.65 -0.99
N LEU A 320 10.27 -14.97 -0.74
CA LEU A 320 11.18 -15.67 0.18
C LEU A 320 12.61 -15.68 -0.34
N GLU A 321 12.82 -15.94 -1.63
CA GLU A 321 14.15 -15.86 -2.24
C GLU A 321 14.73 -14.46 -2.12
N ALA A 322 13.91 -13.42 -2.37
CA ALA A 322 14.35 -12.04 -2.24
C ALA A 322 14.74 -11.69 -0.80
N GLU A 323 13.98 -12.15 0.19
CA GLU A 323 14.31 -11.95 1.61
C GLU A 323 15.61 -12.65 2.00
N LEU A 324 15.83 -13.90 1.55
CA LEU A 324 17.06 -14.63 1.83
C LEU A 324 18.29 -13.98 1.19
N LEU A 325 18.17 -13.50 -0.05
CA LEU A 325 19.24 -12.78 -0.75
C LEU A 325 19.51 -11.41 -0.14
N ALA A 326 18.46 -10.63 0.14
CA ALA A 326 18.58 -9.30 0.74
C ALA A 326 19.30 -9.33 2.10
N ARG A 327 19.13 -10.40 2.90
CA ARG A 327 19.82 -10.56 4.19
C ARG A 327 21.34 -10.67 4.07
N GLU A 328 21.86 -11.17 2.95
CA GLU A 328 23.29 -11.30 2.70
C GLU A 328 23.85 -10.08 1.96
N ASP A 329 23.06 -9.51 1.04
CA ASP A 329 23.54 -8.52 0.09
C ASP A 329 23.26 -7.07 0.49
N LEU A 330 22.25 -6.83 1.34
CA LEU A 330 21.77 -5.49 1.64
C LEU A 330 21.81 -5.18 3.13
N ASN A 331 22.38 -4.02 3.46
CA ASN A 331 22.22 -3.38 4.75
C ASN A 331 21.11 -2.30 4.68
N LEU A 332 20.66 -1.82 5.83
CA LEU A 332 19.59 -0.80 5.88
C LEU A 332 19.96 0.50 5.15
N PRO A 333 21.15 1.11 5.35
CA PRO A 333 21.56 2.30 4.59
C PRO A 333 21.46 2.13 3.07
N THR A 334 21.92 1.00 2.55
CA THR A 334 21.79 0.64 1.14
C THR A 334 20.33 0.54 0.71
N GLU A 335 19.46 -0.10 1.51
CA GLU A 335 18.03 -0.20 1.18
C GLU A 335 17.38 1.18 1.07
N VAL A 336 17.78 2.11 1.93
CA VAL A 336 17.35 3.52 1.90
C VAL A 336 17.87 4.21 0.64
N GLU A 337 19.17 4.08 0.33
CA GLU A 337 19.80 4.67 -0.86
C GLU A 337 19.13 4.18 -2.15
N VAL A 338 18.90 2.86 -2.28
CA VAL A 338 18.17 2.26 -3.40
C VAL A 338 16.76 2.84 -3.51
N THR A 339 16.05 2.97 -2.38
CA THR A 339 14.69 3.53 -2.37
C THR A 339 14.70 5.00 -2.79
N ALA A 340 15.66 5.79 -2.31
CA ALA A 340 15.84 7.19 -2.69
C ALA A 340 16.11 7.31 -4.19
N GLN A 341 16.99 6.48 -4.76
CA GLN A 341 17.27 6.43 -6.20
C GLN A 341 16.02 6.10 -7.02
N LEU A 342 15.19 5.15 -6.57
CA LEU A 342 13.92 4.84 -7.20
C LEU A 342 12.96 6.03 -7.15
N ILE A 343 12.91 6.78 -6.04
CA ILE A 343 12.06 7.97 -5.89
C ILE A 343 12.52 9.09 -6.81
N THR A 344 13.80 9.47 -6.78
CA THR A 344 14.35 10.59 -7.57
C THR A 344 14.21 10.37 -9.09
N ASN A 345 14.13 9.11 -9.51
CA ASN A 345 13.92 8.73 -10.91
C ASN A 345 12.45 8.47 -11.28
N LEU A 346 11.45 8.79 -10.46
CA LEU A 346 10.05 8.59 -10.86
C LEU A 346 9.62 9.52 -12.01
N ARG A 347 8.65 9.05 -12.81
CA ARG A 347 7.94 9.85 -13.79
C ARG A 347 6.44 9.72 -13.58
N PRO A 348 5.85 10.58 -12.72
CA PRO A 348 4.41 10.58 -12.53
C PRO A 348 3.70 10.89 -13.85
N GLU A 349 2.67 10.12 -14.15
CA GLU A 349 1.74 10.48 -15.23
C GLU A 349 0.91 11.71 -14.81
N LEU A 350 0.54 12.56 -15.76
CA LEU A 350 -0.27 13.76 -15.52
C LEU A 350 -1.74 13.46 -15.14
N ASN A 351 -2.09 12.19 -14.94
CA ASN A 351 -3.42 11.80 -14.48
C ASN A 351 -3.53 11.91 -12.96
N ARG A 352 -4.76 11.81 -12.44
CA ARG A 352 -5.03 11.97 -10.99
C ARG A 352 -4.37 10.90 -10.11
N TRP A 353 -3.93 9.79 -10.69
CA TRP A 353 -3.43 8.61 -9.97
C TRP A 353 -1.90 8.51 -9.99
N GLY A 354 -1.23 9.25 -10.88
CA GLY A 354 0.22 9.26 -11.05
C GLY A 354 0.80 8.10 -11.86
N GLY A 355 -0.03 7.15 -12.31
CA GLY A 355 0.41 5.99 -13.09
C GLY A 355 0.97 4.82 -12.26
N GLY A 356 1.50 3.81 -12.95
CA GLY A 356 2.02 2.58 -12.35
C GLY A 356 3.26 2.78 -11.46
N GLU A 357 4.17 3.70 -11.84
CA GLU A 357 5.37 4.01 -11.06
C GLU A 357 5.05 4.64 -9.70
N VAL A 358 4.10 5.58 -9.67
CA VAL A 358 3.66 6.23 -8.41
C VAL A 358 2.92 5.23 -7.53
N GLN A 359 2.13 4.33 -8.10
CA GLN A 359 1.50 3.26 -7.32
C GLN A 359 2.53 2.31 -6.71
N PHE A 360 3.53 1.89 -7.49
CA PHE A 360 4.62 1.04 -7.00
C PHE A 360 5.34 1.66 -5.79
N ILE A 361 5.70 2.95 -5.84
CA ILE A 361 6.36 3.61 -4.72
C ILE A 361 5.42 3.82 -3.53
N ALA A 362 4.14 4.11 -3.75
CA ALA A 362 3.18 4.16 -2.66
C ALA A 362 3.09 2.80 -1.95
N ASP A 363 2.99 1.69 -2.70
CA ASP A 363 2.94 0.34 -2.14
C ASP A 363 4.26 -0.06 -1.43
N LEU A 364 5.40 0.43 -1.93
CA LEU A 364 6.69 0.23 -1.28
C LEU A 364 6.74 0.96 0.07
N LEU A 365 6.32 2.23 0.10
CA LEU A 365 6.28 3.04 1.32
C LEU A 365 5.19 2.59 2.30
N ASP A 366 4.12 1.94 1.88
CA ASP A 366 3.19 1.28 2.81
C ASP A 366 3.89 0.11 3.55
N ARG A 367 4.92 -0.49 2.96
CA ARG A 367 5.67 -1.63 3.53
C ARG A 367 6.92 -1.24 4.33
N ILE A 368 7.48 -0.04 4.12
CA ILE A 368 8.69 0.43 4.83
C ILE A 368 8.51 1.77 5.56
N GLY A 369 7.43 2.49 5.28
CA GLY A 369 7.15 3.82 5.80
C GLY A 369 6.36 3.80 7.11
N PRO A 370 5.80 4.96 7.51
CA PRO A 370 5.23 5.15 8.85
C PRO A 370 4.04 4.25 9.20
N GLN A 371 3.36 3.69 8.20
CA GLN A 371 2.24 2.76 8.39
C GLN A 371 2.71 1.30 8.56
N SER A 372 3.98 1.02 8.30
CA SER A 372 4.54 -0.32 8.40
C SER A 372 4.94 -0.68 9.84
N ASP A 373 5.04 -1.98 10.10
CA ASP A 373 5.58 -2.48 11.37
C ASP A 373 7.11 -2.37 11.45
N ASP A 374 7.80 -2.11 10.32
CA ASP A 374 9.26 -2.06 10.24
C ASP A 374 9.80 -0.68 10.65
N ARG A 375 9.93 -0.47 11.96
CA ARG A 375 10.39 0.81 12.53
C ARG A 375 11.86 1.14 12.24
N ARG A 376 12.63 0.23 11.65
CA ARG A 376 14.06 0.45 11.35
C ARG A 376 14.29 1.61 10.38
N PHE A 377 13.34 1.89 9.48
CA PHE A 377 13.42 2.99 8.51
C PHE A 377 13.14 4.37 9.10
N THR A 378 12.59 4.46 10.32
CA THR A 378 12.17 5.73 10.94
C THR A 378 13.26 6.82 10.95
N PRO A 379 14.53 6.53 11.32
CA PRO A 379 15.60 7.53 11.30
C PRO A 379 15.94 8.03 9.88
N HIS A 380 15.56 7.30 8.84
CA HIS A 380 15.89 7.56 7.43
C HIS A 380 14.73 8.19 6.64
N TYR A 381 13.57 8.46 7.27
CA TYR A 381 12.43 9.06 6.58
C TYR A 381 12.74 10.46 6.02
N LEU A 382 13.68 11.20 6.60
CA LEU A 382 14.10 12.48 6.04
C LEU A 382 14.80 12.30 4.70
N GLU A 383 15.72 11.33 4.57
CA GLU A 383 16.43 11.03 3.31
C GLU A 383 15.44 10.68 2.19
N LEU A 384 14.41 9.87 2.51
CA LEU A 384 13.37 9.53 1.54
C LEU A 384 12.48 10.72 1.17
N ALA A 385 12.19 11.62 2.13
CA ALA A 385 11.45 12.85 1.84
C ALA A 385 12.27 13.82 0.99
N GLU A 386 13.58 13.90 1.21
CA GLU A 386 14.50 14.69 0.40
C GLU A 386 14.55 14.19 -1.05
N ALA A 387 14.52 12.87 -1.28
CA ALA A 387 14.40 12.32 -2.64
C ALA A 387 13.11 12.78 -3.36
N PHE A 388 11.97 12.83 -2.66
CA PHE A 388 10.74 13.41 -3.24
C PHE A 388 10.85 14.91 -3.52
N ARG A 389 11.52 15.65 -2.62
CA ARG A 389 11.78 17.07 -2.80
C ARG A 389 12.65 17.31 -4.03
N GLU A 390 13.72 16.55 -4.21
CA GLU A 390 14.59 16.61 -5.39
C GLU A 390 13.82 16.35 -6.67
N LEU A 391 13.03 15.26 -6.70
CA LEU A 391 12.16 14.93 -7.82
C LEU A 391 11.22 16.09 -8.17
N ARG A 392 10.54 16.65 -7.16
CA ARG A 392 9.60 17.77 -7.33
C ARG A 392 10.28 19.02 -7.87
N LEU A 393 11.47 19.35 -7.38
CA LEU A 393 12.25 20.49 -7.87
C LEU A 393 12.76 20.28 -9.30
N ALA A 394 13.12 19.05 -9.66
CA ALA A 394 13.57 18.70 -11.00
C ALA A 394 12.45 18.79 -12.05
N HIS A 395 11.23 18.33 -11.71
CA HIS A 395 10.07 18.40 -12.62
C HIS A 395 9.37 19.75 -12.62
N GLY A 396 9.56 20.58 -11.59
CA GLY A 396 8.95 21.91 -11.46
C GLY A 396 7.47 21.91 -11.07
N TYR A 397 6.88 20.75 -10.74
CA TYR A 397 5.51 20.63 -10.23
C TYR A 397 5.39 19.52 -9.18
N ALA A 398 4.40 19.63 -8.31
CA ALA A 398 4.14 18.68 -7.22
C ALA A 398 2.92 17.80 -7.55
N HIS A 399 3.13 16.53 -7.89
CA HIS A 399 2.00 15.62 -8.02
C HIS A 399 1.35 15.39 -6.64
N PRO A 400 0.03 15.53 -6.46
CA PRO A 400 -0.66 15.46 -5.16
C PRO A 400 -0.31 14.24 -4.30
N ARG A 401 -0.19 13.05 -4.90
CA ARG A 401 0.19 11.83 -4.16
C ARG A 401 1.63 11.87 -3.65
N MET A 402 2.55 12.44 -4.42
CA MET A 402 3.97 12.51 -4.05
C MET A 402 4.19 13.56 -2.98
N ALA A 403 3.53 14.71 -3.10
CA ALA A 403 3.47 15.74 -2.06
C ALA A 403 2.98 15.17 -0.72
N LEU A 404 1.92 14.34 -0.75
CA LEU A 404 1.42 13.67 0.44
C LEU A 404 2.45 12.71 1.07
N LEU A 405 3.17 11.93 0.26
CA LEU A 405 4.21 11.02 0.73
C LEU A 405 5.40 11.78 1.33
N GLU A 406 5.87 12.83 0.65
CA GLU A 406 6.92 13.74 1.14
C GLU A 406 6.53 14.32 2.51
N ALA A 407 5.34 14.91 2.61
CA ALA A 407 4.84 15.51 3.85
C ALA A 407 4.73 14.51 5.01
N ASN A 408 4.17 13.32 4.74
CA ASN A 408 3.96 12.30 5.76
C ASN A 408 5.29 11.78 6.32
N LEU A 409 6.27 11.51 5.43
CA LEU A 409 7.62 11.09 5.81
C LEU A 409 8.33 12.15 6.65
N THR A 410 8.31 13.42 6.21
CA THR A 410 8.93 14.52 6.97
C THR A 410 8.28 14.69 8.35
N ARG A 411 6.95 14.66 8.45
CA ARG A 411 6.26 14.84 9.73
C ARG A 411 6.54 13.69 10.69
N GLU A 412 6.58 12.46 10.22
CA GLU A 412 6.88 11.29 11.05
C GLU A 412 8.36 11.23 11.46
N TYR A 413 9.28 11.68 10.60
CA TYR A 413 10.68 11.93 10.98
C TYR A 413 10.78 12.96 12.11
N VAL A 414 10.08 14.10 12.00
CA VAL A 414 10.07 15.14 13.04
C VAL A 414 9.57 14.58 14.37
N LYS A 415 8.50 13.78 14.37
CA LYS A 415 8.00 13.10 15.58
C LYS A 415 9.02 12.15 16.21
N TRP A 416 9.80 11.46 15.40
CA TRP A 416 10.90 10.62 15.89
C TRP A 416 12.03 11.48 16.46
N ALA A 417 12.47 12.50 15.73
CA ALA A 417 13.54 13.42 16.13
C ALA A 417 13.20 14.20 17.41
N GLN A 418 11.92 14.45 17.69
CA GLN A 418 11.44 14.99 18.95
C GLN A 418 11.78 14.08 20.14
N ARG A 419 11.62 12.76 19.98
CA ARG A 419 11.84 11.78 21.07
C ARG A 419 13.30 11.41 21.24
N SER A 420 14.07 11.43 20.15
CA SER A 420 15.49 11.10 20.14
C SER A 420 16.41 12.31 20.29
N GLU A 421 15.87 13.53 20.25
CA GLU A 421 16.62 14.79 20.21
C GLU A 421 17.66 14.85 19.07
N ALA A 422 17.41 14.14 17.96
CA ALA A 422 18.36 13.99 16.86
C ALA A 422 18.69 15.31 16.13
N ILE A 423 17.72 16.23 16.05
CA ILE A 423 17.88 17.56 15.44
C ILE A 423 17.29 18.65 16.34
N SER A 424 17.77 19.88 16.17
CA SER A 424 17.33 21.03 16.96
C SER A 424 15.84 21.35 16.74
N ARG A 425 15.22 22.01 17.72
CA ARG A 425 13.83 22.49 17.60
C ARG A 425 13.63 23.44 16.42
N GLU A 426 14.59 24.33 16.17
CA GLU A 426 14.53 25.28 15.05
C GLU A 426 14.53 24.54 13.71
N GLU A 427 15.33 23.48 13.59
CA GLU A 427 15.39 22.63 12.41
C GLU A 427 14.06 21.88 12.19
N ARG A 428 13.47 21.32 13.26
CA ARG A 428 12.15 20.66 13.18
C ARG A 428 11.06 21.62 12.72
N LEU A 429 11.03 22.84 13.26
CA LEU A 429 10.10 23.89 12.83
C LEU A 429 10.32 24.30 11.37
N ARG A 430 11.58 24.39 10.92
CA ARG A 430 11.90 24.68 9.52
C ARG A 430 11.34 23.60 8.58
N LEU A 431 11.58 22.33 8.88
CA LEU A 431 11.07 21.20 8.09
C LEU A 431 9.53 21.22 7.98
N LEU A 432 8.84 21.46 9.10
CA LEU A 432 7.36 21.52 9.10
C LEU A 432 6.81 22.72 8.31
N ARG A 433 7.48 23.88 8.34
CA ARG A 433 7.11 25.06 7.54
C ARG A 433 7.36 24.85 6.05
N ASP A 434 8.42 24.14 5.68
CA ASP A 434 8.69 23.76 4.29
C ASP A 434 7.57 22.85 3.76
N VAL A 435 7.14 21.86 4.56
CA VAL A 435 6.02 20.97 4.24
C VAL A 435 4.71 21.73 4.13
N GLN A 436 4.40 22.63 5.07
CA GLN A 436 3.20 23.47 5.02
C GLN A 436 3.11 24.22 3.69
N ARG A 437 4.17 24.97 3.33
CA ARG A 437 4.22 25.75 2.09
C ARG A 437 4.07 24.88 0.84
N MET A 438 4.66 23.69 0.85
CA MET A 438 4.56 22.75 -0.26
C MET A 438 3.12 22.21 -0.41
N LEU A 439 2.45 21.88 0.69
CA LEU A 439 1.07 21.39 0.67
C LEU A 439 0.07 22.48 0.25
N GLU A 440 0.25 23.71 0.73
CA GLU A 440 -0.53 24.88 0.31
C GLU A 440 -0.38 25.12 -1.20
N ALA A 441 0.85 25.21 -1.71
CA ALA A 441 1.12 25.37 -3.13
C ALA A 441 0.51 24.22 -3.96
N THR A 442 0.61 22.98 -3.50
CA THR A 442 0.01 21.82 -4.19
C THR A 442 -1.52 21.90 -4.26
N LEU A 443 -2.17 22.40 -3.20
CA LEU A 443 -3.62 22.59 -3.13
C LEU A 443 -4.13 23.75 -4.01
N GLU A 444 -3.27 24.72 -4.31
CA GLU A 444 -3.55 25.89 -5.16
C GLU A 444 -3.25 25.61 -6.64
N ASP A 445 -2.11 24.99 -6.95
CA ASP A 445 -1.59 24.82 -8.31
C ASP A 445 -2.18 23.60 -9.03
N SER A 446 -2.70 22.62 -8.29
CA SER A 446 -3.25 21.37 -8.85
C SER A 446 -4.77 21.29 -8.72
N ASP A 447 -5.41 20.50 -9.59
CA ASP A 447 -6.80 20.04 -9.43
C ASP A 447 -6.83 18.58 -8.89
N PRO A 448 -6.51 18.36 -7.59
CA PRO A 448 -6.49 17.03 -7.01
C PRO A 448 -7.89 16.40 -7.04
N SER A 449 -7.94 15.07 -7.13
CA SER A 449 -9.19 14.36 -6.89
C SER A 449 -9.75 14.72 -5.50
N PRO A 450 -11.07 14.67 -5.27
CA PRO A 450 -11.65 14.98 -3.96
C PRO A 450 -11.01 14.20 -2.80
N HIS A 451 -10.75 12.91 -3.01
CA HIS A 451 -10.04 12.07 -2.04
C HIS A 451 -8.59 12.53 -1.81
N SER A 452 -7.85 12.85 -2.87
CA SER A 452 -6.50 13.40 -2.75
C SER A 452 -6.49 14.76 -2.04
N ARG A 453 -7.48 15.62 -2.33
CA ARG A 453 -7.66 16.92 -1.68
C ARG A 453 -7.92 16.75 -0.19
N LEU A 454 -8.80 15.83 0.18
CA LEU A 454 -9.08 15.48 1.58
C LEU A 454 -7.81 15.08 2.32
N ASN A 455 -7.01 14.16 1.75
CA ASN A 455 -5.78 13.70 2.37
C ASN A 455 -4.73 14.83 2.50
N LEU A 456 -4.59 15.68 1.47
CA LEU A 456 -3.70 16.85 1.52
C LEU A 456 -4.12 17.85 2.60
N LEU A 457 -5.42 18.14 2.73
CA LEU A 457 -5.93 19.04 3.78
C LEU A 457 -5.70 18.46 5.18
N VAL A 458 -5.93 17.16 5.37
CA VAL A 458 -5.66 16.49 6.65
C VAL A 458 -4.17 16.54 7.01
N GLU A 459 -3.30 16.29 6.04
CA GLU A 459 -1.85 16.32 6.26
C GLU A 459 -1.36 17.76 6.50
N LEU A 460 -1.91 18.77 5.82
CA LEU A 460 -1.62 20.18 6.06
C LEU A 460 -1.98 20.60 7.49
N ALA A 461 -3.21 20.31 7.92
CA ALA A 461 -3.64 20.58 9.30
C ALA A 461 -2.77 19.81 10.32
N SER A 462 -2.32 18.59 9.98
CA SER A 462 -1.43 17.81 10.83
C SER A 462 -0.03 18.40 10.93
N ALA A 463 0.50 18.98 9.85
CA ALA A 463 1.79 19.66 9.82
C ALA A 463 1.75 20.96 10.63
N GLU A 464 0.70 21.76 10.49
CA GLU A 464 0.46 22.96 11.31
C GLU A 464 0.29 22.61 12.80
N GLY A 465 -0.48 21.56 13.12
CA GLY A 465 -0.59 21.04 14.48
C GLY A 465 0.76 20.61 15.07
N ALA A 466 1.63 20.00 14.25
CA ALA A 466 2.97 19.61 14.69
C ALA A 466 3.85 20.84 14.98
N GLN A 467 3.67 21.94 14.26
CA GLN A 467 4.33 23.21 14.57
C GLN A 467 3.82 23.77 15.90
N ILE A 468 2.51 23.71 16.16
CA ILE A 468 1.93 24.12 17.45
C ILE A 468 2.55 23.33 18.59
N TYR A 469 2.68 22.00 18.46
CA TYR A 469 3.35 21.18 19.46
C TYR A 469 4.79 21.64 19.75
N GLU A 470 5.58 21.89 18.71
CA GLU A 470 6.95 22.41 18.85
C GLU A 470 6.96 23.80 19.52
N LEU A 471 6.01 24.68 19.18
CA LEU A 471 5.89 26.02 19.76
C LEU A 471 5.47 25.98 21.23
N SER A 472 4.49 25.15 21.57
CA SER A 472 3.97 24.98 22.94
C SER A 472 4.99 24.43 23.93
N ALA A 473 6.04 23.77 23.46
CA ALA A 473 7.14 23.32 24.31
C ALA A 473 7.92 24.49 24.93
N SER A 474 7.97 25.67 24.29
CA SER A 474 8.51 26.88 24.93
C SER A 474 7.39 27.62 25.67
N ARG A 475 7.53 27.80 26.97
CA ARG A 475 6.66 28.66 27.78
C ARG A 475 6.94 30.16 27.56
N ASP A 476 7.26 30.53 26.32
CA ASP A 476 7.56 31.90 25.92
C ASP A 476 6.28 32.55 25.40
N GLU A 477 5.81 33.59 26.09
CA GLU A 477 4.62 34.37 25.70
C GLU A 477 4.74 34.99 24.30
N ALA A 478 5.96 35.22 23.80
CA ALA A 478 6.17 35.72 22.44
C ALA A 478 5.68 34.75 21.35
N THR A 479 5.50 33.47 21.69
CA THR A 479 4.99 32.45 20.75
C THR A 479 3.47 32.37 20.67
N SER A 480 2.74 32.97 21.63
CA SER A 480 1.27 32.91 21.68
C SER A 480 0.59 33.41 20.39
N PRO A 481 0.97 34.55 19.78
CA PRO A 481 0.35 35.00 18.53
C PRO A 481 0.55 34.02 17.37
N GLN A 482 1.70 33.33 17.34
CA GLN A 482 2.00 32.34 16.30
C GLN A 482 1.16 31.07 16.49
N ILE A 483 1.04 30.58 17.73
CA ILE A 483 0.17 29.44 18.07
C ILE A 483 -1.28 29.75 17.68
N LEU A 484 -1.76 30.96 17.96
CA LEU A 484 -3.13 31.37 17.61
C LEU A 484 -3.35 31.48 16.11
N ALA A 485 -2.39 32.00 15.35
CA ALA A 485 -2.46 32.02 13.89
C ALA A 485 -2.55 30.59 13.33
N LEU A 486 -1.64 29.70 13.74
CA LEU A 486 -1.66 28.30 13.33
C LEU A 486 -2.95 27.58 13.72
N MET A 487 -3.50 27.82 14.92
CA MET A 487 -4.76 27.19 15.34
C MET A 487 -5.96 27.64 14.51
N ARG A 488 -5.97 28.90 14.04
CA ARG A 488 -6.98 29.40 13.11
C ARG A 488 -6.88 28.68 11.78
N ASP A 489 -5.66 28.47 11.27
CA ASP A 489 -5.42 27.72 10.04
C ASP A 489 -5.76 26.24 10.17
N VAL A 490 -5.33 25.56 11.24
CA VAL A 490 -5.70 24.16 11.53
C VAL A 490 -7.21 24.00 11.52
N THR A 491 -7.93 24.88 12.22
CA THR A 491 -9.40 24.83 12.26
C THR A 491 -9.98 25.04 10.86
N ARG A 492 -9.53 26.06 10.13
CA ARG A 492 -10.00 26.37 8.77
C ARG A 492 -9.75 25.19 7.81
N VAL A 493 -8.54 24.66 7.76
CA VAL A 493 -8.12 23.56 6.89
C VAL A 493 -8.84 22.27 7.24
N ALA A 494 -8.96 21.94 8.52
CA ALA A 494 -9.69 20.76 8.97
C ALA A 494 -11.19 20.86 8.63
N LEU A 495 -11.81 22.04 8.77
CA LEU A 495 -13.20 22.23 8.34
C LEU A 495 -13.36 22.15 6.82
N GLN A 496 -12.38 22.60 6.03
CA GLN A 496 -12.37 22.37 4.58
C GLN A 496 -12.28 20.87 4.24
N ALA A 497 -11.45 20.11 4.96
CA ALA A 497 -11.37 18.66 4.79
C ALA A 497 -12.73 18.00 5.08
N ARG A 498 -13.39 18.43 6.15
CA ARG A 498 -14.75 17.96 6.51
C ARG A 498 -15.83 18.38 5.53
N ALA A 499 -15.65 19.48 4.80
CA ALA A 499 -16.58 19.86 3.75
C ALA A 499 -16.53 18.87 2.56
N VAL A 500 -15.36 18.23 2.33
CA VAL A 500 -15.20 17.18 1.32
C VAL A 500 -15.80 15.86 1.80
N ASP A 501 -15.47 15.46 3.04
CA ASP A 501 -16.05 14.26 3.68
C ASP A 501 -16.40 14.55 5.15
N PRO A 502 -17.70 14.79 5.46
CA PRO A 502 -18.14 15.12 6.82
C PRO A 502 -17.97 14.00 7.84
N GLU A 503 -17.89 12.75 7.38
CA GLU A 503 -17.78 11.54 8.20
C GLU A 503 -16.32 11.19 8.53
N ASN A 504 -15.35 11.89 7.93
CA ASN A 504 -13.94 11.65 8.18
C ASN A 504 -13.53 12.11 9.61
N VAL A 505 -12.97 11.16 10.36
CA VAL A 505 -12.56 11.32 11.76
C VAL A 505 -11.22 12.05 11.91
N TYR A 506 -10.33 11.96 10.91
CA TYR A 506 -8.97 12.49 11.01
C TYR A 506 -8.90 14.01 11.20
N PRO A 507 -9.65 14.86 10.46
CA PRO A 507 -9.68 16.30 10.73
C PRO A 507 -10.12 16.65 12.16
N VAL A 508 -11.06 15.88 12.72
CA VAL A 508 -11.57 16.09 14.08
C VAL A 508 -10.51 15.77 15.12
N ASP A 509 -9.81 14.65 14.95
CA ASP A 509 -8.68 14.29 15.81
C ASP A 509 -7.58 15.35 15.76
N VAL A 510 -7.25 15.89 14.58
CA VAL A 510 -6.24 16.95 14.42
C VAL A 510 -6.59 18.20 15.21
N ILE A 511 -7.83 18.70 15.11
CA ILE A 511 -8.28 19.82 15.92
C ILE A 511 -8.15 19.51 17.42
N ALA A 512 -8.56 18.31 17.85
CA ALA A 512 -8.56 17.95 19.26
C ALA A 512 -7.15 17.96 19.88
N TRP A 513 -6.17 17.32 19.22
CA TRP A 513 -4.82 17.25 19.78
C TRP A 513 -4.02 18.54 19.62
N ALA A 514 -4.22 19.27 18.51
CA ALA A 514 -3.60 20.59 18.34
C ALA A 514 -4.12 21.59 19.38
N THR A 515 -5.44 21.58 19.67
CA THR A 515 -6.04 22.40 20.75
C THR A 515 -5.45 22.03 22.10
N ARG A 516 -5.31 20.73 22.42
CA ARG A 516 -4.69 20.29 23.67
C ARG A 516 -3.28 20.88 23.80
N ASP A 517 -2.46 20.76 22.77
CA ASP A 517 -1.07 21.23 22.80
C ASP A 517 -0.99 22.75 22.89
N ALA A 518 -1.87 23.49 22.18
CA ALA A 518 -1.96 24.94 22.28
C ALA A 518 -2.38 25.40 23.68
N VAL A 519 -3.39 24.78 24.29
CA VAL A 519 -3.87 25.15 25.63
C VAL A 519 -2.85 24.80 26.71
N GLN A 520 -2.13 23.69 26.56
CA GLN A 520 -1.09 23.26 27.49
C GLN A 520 0.18 24.13 27.46
N SER A 521 0.34 25.03 26.48
CA SER A 521 1.44 26.01 26.49
C SER A 521 1.36 26.91 27.74
N GLY A 522 0.15 27.16 28.25
CA GLY A 522 -0.12 28.02 29.39
C GLY A 522 0.06 29.52 29.11
N THR A 523 0.30 29.91 27.86
CA THR A 523 0.62 31.29 27.46
C THR A 523 -0.54 32.03 26.77
N LEU A 524 -1.68 31.35 26.57
CA LEU A 524 -2.85 31.89 25.86
C LEU A 524 -3.74 32.72 26.80
N ALA A 525 -4.33 33.80 26.26
CA ALA A 525 -5.32 34.57 27.00
C ALA A 525 -6.59 33.71 27.27
N PRO A 526 -7.34 33.97 28.36
CA PRO A 526 -8.53 33.19 28.72
C PRO A 526 -9.59 33.09 27.61
N GLY A 527 -9.83 34.18 26.87
CA GLY A 527 -10.79 34.21 25.77
C GLY A 527 -10.35 33.35 24.57
N ASP A 528 -9.07 33.43 24.19
CA ASP A 528 -8.53 32.59 23.12
C ASP A 528 -8.59 31.10 23.48
N ARG A 529 -8.21 30.78 24.73
CA ARG A 529 -8.32 29.42 25.28
C ARG A 529 -9.76 28.90 25.19
N LEU A 530 -10.74 29.70 25.60
CA LEU A 530 -12.16 29.35 25.50
C LEU A 530 -12.58 29.09 24.05
N GLY A 531 -12.14 29.95 23.12
CA GLY A 531 -12.39 29.82 21.69
C GLY A 531 -11.88 28.50 21.11
N LEU A 532 -10.64 28.10 21.43
CA LEU A 532 -10.04 26.85 20.96
C LEU A 532 -10.74 25.62 21.54
N LEU A 533 -11.07 25.65 22.84
CA LEU A 533 -11.80 24.55 23.51
C LEU A 533 -13.20 24.36 22.91
N ALA A 534 -13.92 25.46 22.62
CA ALA A 534 -15.22 25.39 21.97
C ALA A 534 -15.13 24.77 20.56
N SER A 535 -14.10 25.11 19.79
CA SER A 535 -13.86 24.53 18.46
C SER A 535 -13.55 23.03 18.55
N ALA A 536 -12.72 22.60 19.50
CA ALA A 536 -12.42 21.19 19.71
C ALA A 536 -13.65 20.39 20.17
N GLN A 537 -14.42 20.91 21.13
CA GLN A 537 -15.63 20.26 21.65
C GLN A 537 -16.68 20.12 20.54
N SER A 538 -16.96 21.21 19.81
CA SER A 538 -17.94 21.19 18.72
C SER A 538 -17.53 20.26 17.58
N SER A 539 -16.22 20.17 17.30
CA SER A 539 -15.68 19.22 16.32
C SER A 539 -15.82 17.77 16.78
N LEU A 540 -15.54 17.45 18.05
CA LEU A 540 -15.73 16.10 18.59
C LEU A 540 -17.20 15.68 18.63
N ASP A 541 -18.07 16.54 19.13
CA ASP A 541 -19.52 16.29 19.21
C ASP A 541 -20.16 16.07 17.84
N SER A 542 -19.43 16.43 16.78
CA SER A 542 -19.91 16.29 15.42
C SER A 542 -19.86 14.87 14.85
N LEU A 543 -19.09 13.98 15.47
CA LEU A 543 -18.96 12.58 15.07
C LEU A 543 -20.05 11.73 15.69
N ASP A 544 -20.40 10.65 14.99
CA ASP A 544 -21.28 9.61 15.52
C ASP A 544 -20.44 8.46 16.09
N PRO A 545 -20.39 8.28 17.42
CA PRO A 545 -19.60 7.21 18.04
C PRO A 545 -19.99 5.81 17.54
N GLY A 546 -21.25 5.61 17.17
CA GLY A 546 -21.76 4.32 16.68
C GLY A 546 -21.27 3.95 15.27
N ALA A 547 -20.79 4.93 14.50
CA ALA A 547 -20.24 4.73 13.16
C ALA A 547 -18.72 4.49 13.14
N LEU A 548 -18.05 4.64 14.29
CA LEU A 548 -16.59 4.53 14.39
C LEU A 548 -16.13 3.06 14.42
N SER A 549 -14.99 2.78 13.79
CA SER A 549 -14.28 1.52 14.02
C SER A 549 -13.75 1.44 15.46
N PRO A 550 -13.47 0.24 16.01
CA PRO A 550 -12.98 0.12 17.39
C PRO A 550 -11.71 0.95 17.68
N LYS A 551 -10.78 1.03 16.72
CA LYS A 551 -9.56 1.85 16.85
C LYS A 551 -9.85 3.35 16.86
N GLN A 552 -10.82 3.79 16.05
CA GLN A 552 -11.25 5.20 16.03
C GLN A 552 -12.04 5.56 17.28
N ALA A 553 -12.91 4.66 17.77
CA ALA A 553 -13.69 4.84 18.99
C ALA A 553 -12.77 5.00 20.21
N ALA A 554 -11.76 4.14 20.38
CA ALA A 554 -10.79 4.28 21.46
C ALA A 554 -10.06 5.64 21.42
N LYS A 555 -9.60 6.06 20.23
CA LYS A 555 -8.96 7.37 20.06
C LYS A 555 -9.92 8.53 20.37
N TYR A 556 -11.16 8.41 19.93
CA TYR A 556 -12.22 9.40 20.18
C TYR A 556 -12.51 9.53 21.69
N ASP A 557 -12.62 8.42 22.40
CA ASP A 557 -12.84 8.40 23.85
C ASP A 557 -11.65 9.02 24.59
N ASP A 558 -10.42 8.70 24.18
CA ASP A 558 -9.20 9.32 24.72
C ASP A 558 -9.22 10.85 24.54
N ARG A 559 -9.62 11.35 23.35
CA ARG A 559 -9.75 12.80 23.11
C ARG A 559 -10.83 13.45 23.96
N HIS A 560 -11.96 12.78 24.17
CA HIS A 560 -13.01 13.28 25.06
C HIS A 560 -12.51 13.41 26.50
N VAL A 561 -11.78 12.42 27.00
CA VAL A 561 -11.20 12.47 28.35
C VAL A 561 -10.16 13.59 28.48
N GLU A 562 -9.27 13.73 27.49
CA GLU A 562 -8.29 14.81 27.46
C GLU A 562 -8.98 16.19 27.47
N LEU A 563 -9.98 16.39 26.62
CA LEU A 563 -10.68 17.66 26.53
C LEU A 563 -11.53 17.97 27.77
N ALA A 564 -12.19 16.97 28.36
CA ALA A 564 -12.95 17.12 29.59
C ALA A 564 -12.07 17.63 30.75
N ARG A 565 -10.82 17.15 30.85
CA ARG A 565 -9.86 17.65 31.85
C ARG A 565 -9.49 19.12 31.62
N LEU A 566 -9.37 19.55 30.37
CA LEU A 566 -9.08 20.95 30.03
C LEU A 566 -10.29 21.88 30.27
N LEU A 567 -11.50 21.32 30.19
CA LEU A 567 -12.76 22.04 30.43
C LEU A 567 -13.11 22.17 31.92
N ASP A 568 -12.49 21.41 32.82
CA ASP A 568 -12.68 21.53 34.29
C ASP A 568 -11.89 22.71 34.90
N ASP A 569 -11.85 23.83 34.19
CA ASP A 569 -11.04 25.02 34.49
C ASP A 569 -11.94 26.19 34.96
N PRO A 570 -11.52 27.04 35.91
CA PRO A 570 -12.27 28.22 36.36
C PRO A 570 -12.74 29.18 35.24
N VAL A 571 -12.08 29.22 34.07
CA VAL A 571 -12.56 29.99 32.91
C VAL A 571 -13.95 29.52 32.42
N MET A 572 -14.32 28.27 32.73
CA MET A 572 -15.61 27.66 32.38
C MET A 572 -16.71 27.89 33.43
N GLU A 573 -16.42 28.68 34.48
CA GLU A 573 -17.45 29.09 35.45
C GLU A 573 -18.56 29.89 34.77
N THR A 574 -19.82 29.55 35.07
CA THR A 574 -21.01 30.18 34.45
C THR A 574 -20.99 31.71 34.54
N LYS A 575 -20.48 32.26 35.65
CA LYS A 575 -20.35 33.71 35.84
C LYS A 575 -19.40 34.36 34.82
N HIS A 576 -18.30 33.68 34.49
CA HIS A 576 -17.33 34.18 33.51
C HIS A 576 -17.90 34.11 32.09
N LEU A 577 -18.57 32.99 31.74
CA LEU A 577 -19.22 32.85 30.44
C LEU A 577 -20.31 33.91 30.23
N LEU A 578 -21.12 34.20 31.25
CA LEU A 578 -22.14 35.26 31.18
C LEU A 578 -21.52 36.64 30.92
N ALA A 579 -20.40 36.97 31.57
CA ALA A 579 -19.69 38.22 31.30
C ALA A 579 -19.20 38.31 29.85
N LEU A 580 -18.73 37.20 29.27
CA LEU A 580 -18.28 37.17 27.88
C LEU A 580 -19.43 37.31 26.86
N THR A 581 -20.66 36.94 27.22
CA THR A 581 -21.83 37.16 26.34
C THR A 581 -22.16 38.64 26.14
N GLU A 582 -21.76 39.53 27.06
CA GLU A 582 -21.93 40.98 26.90
C GLU A 582 -21.16 41.51 25.67
N ASN A 583 -20.09 40.82 25.26
CA ASN A 583 -19.29 41.13 24.08
C ASN A 583 -19.65 40.26 22.85
N SER A 584 -20.80 39.57 22.87
CA SER A 584 -21.24 38.69 21.78
C SER A 584 -20.26 37.56 21.42
N ASP A 585 -19.49 37.04 22.40
CA ASP A 585 -18.52 35.97 22.18
C ASP A 585 -19.20 34.63 21.80
N PRO A 586 -18.98 34.07 20.59
CA PRO A 586 -19.67 32.84 20.17
C PRO A 586 -19.30 31.60 20.98
N ALA A 587 -18.08 31.52 21.51
CA ALA A 587 -17.64 30.39 22.32
C ALA A 587 -18.35 30.36 23.67
N ALA A 588 -18.59 31.53 24.27
CA ALA A 588 -19.38 31.67 25.48
C ALA A 588 -20.84 31.22 25.26
N TYR A 589 -21.47 31.68 24.17
CA TYR A 589 -22.83 31.25 23.80
C TYR A 589 -22.92 29.74 23.56
N TYR A 590 -21.93 29.15 22.88
CA TYR A 590 -21.87 27.71 22.64
C TYR A 590 -21.85 26.90 23.94
N PHE A 591 -20.96 27.23 24.88
CA PHE A 591 -20.86 26.50 26.15
C PHE A 591 -22.05 26.72 27.09
N LEU A 592 -22.60 27.94 27.14
CA LEU A 592 -23.82 28.21 27.89
C LEU A 592 -25.00 27.42 27.34
N ALA A 593 -25.16 27.35 26.02
CA ALA A 593 -26.19 26.54 25.38
C ALA A 593 -25.99 25.04 25.65
N LEU A 594 -24.76 24.53 25.59
CA LEU A 594 -24.46 23.13 25.90
C LEU A 594 -24.78 22.77 27.37
N ARG A 595 -24.50 23.70 28.29
CA ARG A 595 -24.80 23.53 29.72
C ARG A 595 -26.31 23.61 29.99
N ALA A 596 -27.00 24.55 29.34
CA ALA A 596 -28.45 24.68 29.40
C ALA A 596 -29.15 23.43 28.82
N ALA A 597 -28.66 22.89 27.70
CA ALA A 597 -29.21 21.67 27.10
C ALA A 597 -29.14 20.46 28.03
N LYS A 598 -28.17 20.43 28.96
CA LYS A 598 -28.01 19.38 29.98
C LYS A 598 -28.78 19.68 31.28
N ALA A 599 -29.42 20.85 31.40
CA ALA A 599 -30.09 21.31 32.60
C ALA A 599 -31.58 20.95 32.59
N GLY A 600 -31.92 19.73 33.03
CA GLY A 600 -33.31 19.27 33.18
C GLY A 600 -34.02 18.99 31.85
N GLU A 601 -35.32 18.67 31.93
CA GLU A 601 -36.14 18.29 30.75
C GLU A 601 -36.38 19.47 29.78
N ASP A 602 -36.53 20.70 30.29
CA ASP A 602 -36.74 21.91 29.47
C ASP A 602 -35.43 22.51 28.91
N GLY A 603 -34.28 21.98 29.34
CA GLY A 603 -32.95 22.50 29.02
C GLY A 603 -32.67 22.68 27.52
N PRO A 604 -32.96 21.69 26.66
CA PRO A 604 -32.77 21.80 25.21
C PRO A 604 -33.58 22.95 24.58
N GLN A 605 -34.81 23.20 25.03
CA GLN A 605 -35.63 24.29 24.50
C GLN A 605 -35.06 25.66 24.89
N VAL A 606 -34.60 25.80 26.14
CA VAL A 606 -33.93 27.03 26.61
C VAL A 606 -32.67 27.31 25.80
N ALA A 607 -31.87 26.27 25.52
CA ALA A 607 -30.66 26.39 24.73
C ALA A 607 -30.95 26.80 23.27
N VAL A 608 -31.97 26.21 22.63
CA VAL A 608 -32.41 26.58 21.28
C VAL A 608 -32.84 28.04 21.24
N GLU A 609 -33.66 28.50 22.17
CA GLU A 609 -34.13 29.88 22.18
C GLU A 609 -33.00 30.89 22.45
N THR A 610 -32.05 30.50 23.30
CA THR A 610 -30.84 31.31 23.58
C THR A 610 -30.00 31.52 22.32
N LEU A 611 -29.73 30.44 21.57
CA LEU A 611 -28.97 30.51 20.31
C LEU A 611 -29.75 31.21 19.19
N ARG A 612 -31.07 31.00 19.12
CA ARG A 612 -31.95 31.63 18.12
C ARG A 612 -32.03 33.16 18.28
N ARG A 613 -32.04 33.65 19.52
CA ARG A 613 -32.06 35.09 19.84
C ARG A 613 -30.67 35.74 19.85
N ALA A 614 -29.61 34.96 19.68
CA ALA A 614 -28.25 35.48 19.73
C ALA A 614 -27.97 36.50 18.60
N PRO A 615 -26.99 37.40 18.78
CA PRO A 615 -26.54 38.33 17.75
C PRO A 615 -26.20 37.61 16.43
N SER A 616 -26.31 38.31 15.31
CA SER A 616 -26.08 37.70 13.99
C SER A 616 -24.68 37.11 13.82
N GLU A 617 -23.67 37.67 14.49
CA GLU A 617 -22.29 37.18 14.48
C GLU A 617 -22.18 35.81 15.17
N VAL A 618 -22.82 35.63 16.33
CA VAL A 618 -22.91 34.35 17.05
C VAL A 618 -23.68 33.32 16.22
N ARG A 619 -24.79 33.72 15.60
CA ARG A 619 -25.56 32.84 14.72
C ARG A 619 -24.84 32.49 13.42
N SER A 620 -23.83 33.27 13.02
CA SER A 620 -22.97 32.96 11.88
C SER A 620 -21.80 32.04 12.23
N ASP A 621 -21.48 31.89 13.52
CA ASP A 621 -20.45 30.98 13.99
C ASP A 621 -20.89 29.52 13.75
N TRP A 622 -19.99 28.73 13.20
CA TRP A 622 -20.27 27.35 12.81
C TRP A 622 -20.62 26.46 14.01
N ARG A 623 -20.04 26.71 15.19
CA ARG A 623 -20.25 25.91 16.41
C ARG A 623 -21.68 26.12 16.92
N CYS A 624 -22.09 27.39 16.98
CA CYS A 624 -23.43 27.79 17.43
C CYS A 624 -24.51 27.37 16.42
N SER A 625 -24.28 27.60 15.13
CA SER A 625 -25.21 27.20 14.06
C SER A 625 -25.51 25.71 14.08
N ARG A 626 -24.44 24.90 14.19
CA ARG A 626 -24.55 23.46 14.28
C ARG A 626 -25.32 23.03 15.53
N LEU A 627 -24.90 23.53 16.70
CA LEU A 627 -25.52 23.18 17.97
C LEU A 627 -27.01 23.55 17.97
N LEU A 628 -27.39 24.69 17.36
CA LEU A 628 -28.77 25.10 17.20
C LEU A 628 -29.58 24.07 16.38
N LEU A 629 -29.05 23.61 15.23
CA LEU A 629 -29.73 22.59 14.41
C LEU A 629 -29.86 21.26 15.16
N ASP A 630 -28.79 20.82 15.83
CA ASP A 630 -28.76 19.55 16.55
C ASP A 630 -29.74 19.56 17.73
N LEU A 631 -29.72 20.61 18.56
CA LEU A 631 -30.62 20.75 19.70
C LEU A 631 -32.08 20.94 19.27
N PHE A 632 -32.34 21.74 18.23
CA PHE A 632 -33.69 21.92 17.71
C PHE A 632 -34.25 20.56 17.25
N TRP A 633 -33.48 19.85 16.43
CA TRP A 633 -33.92 18.57 15.90
C TRP A 633 -34.11 17.53 17.00
N GLU A 634 -33.16 17.40 17.92
CA GLU A 634 -33.24 16.47 19.04
C GLU A 634 -34.43 16.77 19.96
N SER A 635 -34.70 18.04 20.25
CA SER A 635 -35.85 18.45 21.09
C SER A 635 -37.21 18.09 20.49
N LYS A 636 -37.34 18.10 19.16
CA LYS A 636 -38.61 17.83 18.46
C LYS A 636 -38.74 16.37 18.02
N ALA A 637 -37.65 15.77 17.53
CA ALA A 637 -37.63 14.42 16.97
C ALA A 637 -37.23 13.33 17.98
N GLY A 638 -36.69 13.71 19.15
CA GLY A 638 -36.24 12.79 20.20
C GLY A 638 -34.95 12.03 19.88
N ARG A 639 -34.22 12.46 18.84
CA ARG A 639 -32.99 11.81 18.36
C ARG A 639 -32.13 12.79 17.57
N ARG A 640 -30.86 12.44 17.34
CA ARG A 640 -29.94 13.27 16.55
C ARG A 640 -30.28 13.31 15.06
N PHE A 641 -29.98 14.44 14.43
CA PHE A 641 -30.19 14.67 13.00
C PHE A 641 -29.22 13.84 12.13
N LEU A 642 -29.73 13.31 11.01
CA LEU A 642 -29.07 12.40 10.04
C LEU A 642 -28.59 11.05 10.59
N HIS A 643 -29.02 10.70 11.80
CA HIS A 643 -28.77 9.39 12.40
C HIS A 643 -29.84 8.38 11.98
N GLY A 644 -29.42 7.19 11.56
CA GLY A 644 -30.31 6.12 11.05
C GLY A 644 -30.59 6.16 9.54
N GLU A 645 -31.49 5.27 9.10
CA GLU A 645 -31.97 5.16 7.72
C GLU A 645 -33.51 5.06 7.69
N ARG A 646 -34.12 5.68 6.68
CA ARG A 646 -35.59 5.65 6.45
C ARG A 646 -36.43 6.06 7.65
N GLU A 647 -35.95 7.08 8.33
CA GLU A 647 -36.55 7.54 9.57
C GLU A 647 -37.77 8.43 9.33
N VAL A 648 -38.79 8.32 10.18
CA VAL A 648 -40.03 9.13 10.14
C VAL A 648 -40.11 10.06 11.34
N VAL A 649 -40.55 11.31 11.14
CA VAL A 649 -40.64 12.33 12.20
C VAL A 649 -42.08 12.78 12.45
N LYS A 650 -42.40 13.03 13.72
CA LYS A 650 -43.71 13.50 14.21
C LYS A 650 -43.80 15.02 14.20
N PHE A 651 -43.65 15.63 13.04
CA PHE A 651 -43.62 17.09 12.90
C PHE A 651 -44.93 17.59 12.32
N SER A 652 -45.52 18.60 12.98
CA SER A 652 -46.65 19.36 12.42
C SER A 652 -46.17 20.42 11.43
N ASP A 653 -47.10 21.03 10.68
CA ASP A 653 -46.81 22.13 9.76
C ASP A 653 -46.17 23.33 10.49
N GLU A 654 -46.59 23.61 11.73
CA GLU A 654 -45.98 24.64 12.57
C GLU A 654 -44.53 24.29 12.92
N THR A 655 -44.26 23.02 13.19
CA THR A 655 -42.89 22.52 13.50
C THR A 655 -41.99 22.60 12.28
N TRP A 656 -42.50 22.27 11.09
CA TRP A 656 -41.76 22.44 9.84
C TRP A 656 -41.52 23.91 9.48
N THR A 657 -42.48 24.79 9.76
CA THR A 657 -42.33 26.24 9.59
C THR A 657 -41.26 26.79 10.53
N GLU A 658 -41.25 26.34 11.79
CA GLU A 658 -40.21 26.67 12.76
C GLU A 658 -38.82 26.17 12.31
N CYS A 659 -38.75 24.92 11.81
CA CYS A 659 -37.52 24.34 11.27
C CYS A 659 -36.98 25.18 10.12
N LEU A 660 -37.83 25.54 9.16
CA LEU A 660 -37.44 26.37 8.01
C LEU A 660 -36.94 27.74 8.47
N ALA A 661 -37.63 28.38 9.42
CA ALA A 661 -37.21 29.66 9.97
C ALA A 661 -35.83 29.59 10.61
N ILE A 662 -35.53 28.55 11.40
CA ILE A 662 -34.20 28.35 12.02
C ILE A 662 -33.14 28.13 10.94
N VAL A 663 -33.40 27.26 9.97
CA VAL A 663 -32.47 26.95 8.89
C VAL A 663 -32.13 28.20 8.06
N ASP A 664 -33.12 29.05 7.76
CA ASP A 664 -32.92 30.29 7.02
C ASP A 664 -32.22 31.39 7.85
N THR A 665 -32.13 31.26 9.19
CA THR A 665 -31.30 32.16 10.01
C THR A 665 -29.81 31.87 9.94
N ILE A 666 -29.42 30.67 9.50
CA ILE A 666 -28.02 30.24 9.41
C ILE A 666 -27.46 30.71 8.06
N PRO A 667 -26.38 31.51 8.05
CA PRO A 667 -25.83 32.07 6.81
C PRO A 667 -25.45 31.01 5.77
N GLU A 668 -25.55 31.37 4.49
CA GLU A 668 -25.13 30.50 3.40
C GLU A 668 -23.62 30.12 3.48
N THR A 669 -22.82 30.98 4.13
CA THR A 669 -21.35 30.96 4.21
C THR A 669 -20.75 29.97 5.22
N VAL A 670 -21.54 29.28 6.03
CA VAL A 670 -21.04 28.27 6.98
C VAL A 670 -20.58 27.01 6.21
N GLY A 671 -19.28 26.93 5.94
CA GLY A 671 -18.71 26.12 4.85
C GLY A 671 -18.85 24.59 4.99
N TYR A 672 -18.58 24.00 6.15
CA TYR A 672 -18.49 22.53 6.26
C TYR A 672 -19.81 21.83 6.58
N ASP A 673 -20.73 22.51 7.29
CA ASP A 673 -22.04 21.95 7.68
C ASP A 673 -23.17 22.35 6.74
N ARG A 674 -22.81 22.96 5.60
CA ARG A 674 -23.74 23.43 4.58
C ARG A 674 -24.70 22.33 4.12
N TYR A 675 -24.20 21.11 3.96
CA TYR A 675 -25.00 19.98 3.51
C TYR A 675 -26.14 19.64 4.49
N ARG A 676 -25.93 19.76 5.81
CA ARG A 676 -26.97 19.55 6.84
C ARG A 676 -28.07 20.60 6.71
N ARG A 677 -27.66 21.86 6.60
CA ARG A 677 -28.58 22.99 6.42
C ARG A 677 -29.43 22.80 5.16
N ASP A 678 -28.78 22.55 4.02
CA ASP A 678 -29.47 22.45 2.73
C ASP A 678 -30.36 21.19 2.66
N PHE A 679 -29.97 20.10 3.32
CA PHE A 679 -30.81 18.92 3.49
C PHE A 679 -32.06 19.23 4.32
N LEU A 680 -31.92 19.86 5.50
CA LEU A 680 -33.06 20.26 6.34
C LEU A 680 -33.99 21.23 5.61
N ARG A 681 -33.42 22.21 4.90
CA ARG A 681 -34.19 23.17 4.10
C ARG A 681 -35.02 22.44 3.04
N GLY A 682 -34.40 21.55 2.27
CA GLY A 682 -35.08 20.75 1.26
C GLY A 682 -36.18 19.87 1.84
N LEU A 683 -35.94 19.26 2.99
CA LEU A 683 -36.90 18.43 3.70
C LEU A 683 -38.09 19.26 4.20
N ALA A 684 -37.86 20.36 4.91
CA ALA A 684 -38.91 21.24 5.42
C ALA A 684 -39.78 21.81 4.30
N LEU A 685 -39.18 22.30 3.21
CA LEU A 685 -39.90 22.81 2.04
C LEU A 685 -40.79 21.75 1.41
N PHE A 686 -40.35 20.49 1.39
CA PHE A 686 -41.16 19.39 0.86
C PHE A 686 -42.42 19.16 1.69
N HIS A 687 -42.25 19.06 3.02
CA HIS A 687 -43.36 18.82 3.94
C HIS A 687 -44.36 19.99 3.99
N LEU A 688 -43.90 21.22 3.76
CA LEU A 688 -44.75 22.42 3.62
C LEU A 688 -45.43 22.56 2.24
N GLY A 689 -45.33 21.55 1.37
CA GLY A 689 -45.95 21.56 0.03
C GLY A 689 -45.22 22.40 -1.02
N GLN A 690 -44.05 22.97 -0.70
CA GLN A 690 -43.24 23.79 -1.61
C GLN A 690 -42.30 22.92 -2.45
N TYR A 691 -42.85 21.99 -3.23
CA TYR A 691 -42.08 20.93 -3.92
C TYR A 691 -41.02 21.46 -4.90
N GLN A 692 -41.31 22.55 -5.60
CA GLN A 692 -40.36 23.13 -6.56
C GLN A 692 -39.13 23.73 -5.85
N ALA A 693 -39.35 24.48 -4.76
CA ALA A 693 -38.27 25.02 -3.94
C ALA A 693 -37.45 23.92 -3.25
N SER A 694 -38.12 22.85 -2.80
CA SER A 694 -37.45 21.65 -2.28
C SER A 694 -36.54 21.00 -3.34
N LYS A 695 -37.04 20.83 -4.57
CA LYS A 695 -36.27 20.26 -5.68
C LYS A 695 -35.03 21.10 -6.01
N GLU A 696 -35.14 22.42 -5.97
CA GLU A 696 -34.01 23.34 -6.19
C GLU A 696 -32.96 23.26 -5.07
N ALA A 697 -33.40 23.18 -3.81
CA ALA A 697 -32.51 22.97 -2.66
C ALA A 697 -31.74 21.65 -2.79
N PHE A 698 -32.42 20.55 -3.11
CA PHE A 698 -31.77 19.25 -3.31
C PHE A 698 -30.91 19.18 -4.58
N ALA A 699 -31.24 19.92 -5.64
CA ALA A 699 -30.39 20.00 -6.83
C ALA A 699 -29.08 20.77 -6.55
N ARG A 700 -29.10 21.74 -5.63
CA ARG A 700 -27.88 22.37 -5.10
C ARG A 700 -27.07 21.37 -4.27
N LEU A 701 -27.73 20.70 -3.32
CA LEU A 701 -27.11 19.68 -2.47
C LEU A 701 -26.50 18.52 -3.26
N ASP A 702 -27.15 18.03 -4.33
CA ASP A 702 -26.65 16.94 -5.18
C ASP A 702 -25.36 17.32 -5.94
N ARG A 703 -25.17 18.63 -6.22
CA ARG A 703 -23.93 19.14 -6.82
C ARG A 703 -22.80 19.25 -5.81
N GLU A 704 -23.12 19.61 -4.58
CA GLU A 704 -22.14 19.87 -3.52
C GLU A 704 -21.73 18.61 -2.75
N SER A 705 -22.63 17.63 -2.61
CA SER A 705 -22.40 16.37 -1.90
C SER A 705 -21.81 15.26 -2.76
N ARG A 706 -21.23 15.58 -3.93
CA ARG A 706 -20.82 14.58 -4.93
C ARG A 706 -19.95 13.47 -4.35
N ASP A 707 -19.09 13.83 -3.42
CA ASP A 707 -18.04 13.00 -2.83
C ASP A 707 -18.39 12.47 -1.43
N VAL A 708 -19.59 12.79 -0.92
CA VAL A 708 -20.07 12.27 0.37
C VAL A 708 -20.57 10.83 0.21
N SER A 709 -19.98 9.91 0.97
CA SER A 709 -20.29 8.47 0.95
C SER A 709 -21.78 8.17 1.18
N SER A 710 -22.41 8.87 2.14
CA SER A 710 -23.81 8.70 2.53
C SER A 710 -24.80 9.41 1.60
N ARG A 711 -24.35 10.05 0.52
CA ARG A 711 -25.19 10.79 -0.45
C ARG A 711 -26.37 9.97 -0.98
N ILE A 712 -26.18 8.67 -1.17
CA ILE A 712 -27.18 7.77 -1.76
C ILE A 712 -28.08 7.09 -0.72
N ILE A 713 -27.74 7.19 0.57
CA ILE A 713 -28.44 6.55 1.67
C ILE A 713 -29.70 7.37 2.00
N SER A 714 -30.84 6.70 2.00
CA SER A 714 -32.12 7.30 2.36
C SER A 714 -32.19 7.50 3.86
N LYS A 715 -32.14 8.76 4.31
CA LYS A 715 -32.10 9.12 5.73
C LYS A 715 -33.50 9.26 6.32
N TYR A 716 -34.40 9.93 5.63
CA TYR A 716 -35.76 10.18 6.10
C TYR A 716 -36.81 9.74 5.09
N LEU A 717 -38.01 9.42 5.57
CA LEU A 717 -39.21 9.22 4.76
C LEU A 717 -40.18 10.38 4.96
N ALA A 718 -40.93 10.71 3.92
CA ALA A 718 -42.07 11.61 4.03
C ALA A 718 -43.05 11.04 5.07
N SER A 719 -43.34 11.84 6.08
CA SER A 719 -44.11 11.49 7.26
C SER A 719 -45.31 12.38 7.45
N GLN A 720 -46.34 11.81 8.05
CA GLN A 720 -47.53 12.49 8.55
C GLN A 720 -47.25 13.12 9.93
N PRO A 721 -48.08 14.06 10.41
CA PRO A 721 -47.92 14.68 11.72
C PRO A 721 -47.91 13.69 12.90
N ASP A 722 -48.56 12.54 12.74
CA ASP A 722 -48.58 11.44 13.72
C ASP A 722 -47.30 10.58 13.73
N GLY A 723 -46.38 10.82 12.77
CA GLY A 723 -45.13 10.08 12.58
C GLY A 723 -45.25 8.82 11.75
N ALA A 724 -46.38 8.56 11.10
CA ALA A 724 -46.51 7.46 10.15
C ALA A 724 -45.87 7.83 8.80
N ALA A 725 -45.26 6.85 8.12
CA ALA A 725 -44.74 7.04 6.77
C ALA A 725 -45.91 7.23 5.79
N GLN A 726 -45.87 8.30 4.99
CA GLN A 726 -46.89 8.56 3.98
C GLN A 726 -46.73 7.59 2.81
N THR A 727 -47.85 7.04 2.35
CA THR A 727 -47.91 6.14 1.19
C THR A 727 -48.36 6.92 -0.03
N PHE A 728 -47.68 6.69 -1.14
CA PHE A 728 -47.92 7.36 -2.41
C PHE A 728 -48.14 6.35 -3.53
N THR A 729 -48.82 6.81 -4.58
CA THR A 729 -49.03 6.07 -5.82
C THR A 729 -48.61 6.90 -7.02
N GLY A 730 -48.22 6.24 -8.10
CA GLY A 730 -47.70 6.95 -9.25
C GLY A 730 -47.50 6.08 -10.48
N ARG A 731 -47.04 6.72 -11.55
CA ARG A 731 -46.72 6.05 -12.83
C ARG A 731 -45.36 6.44 -13.35
N VAL A 732 -44.73 5.56 -14.10
CA VAL A 732 -43.41 5.77 -14.70
C VAL A 732 -43.50 6.76 -15.87
N LEU A 733 -42.71 7.84 -15.82
CA LEU A 733 -42.55 8.78 -16.92
C LEU A 733 -41.38 8.38 -17.83
N SER A 734 -40.26 7.98 -17.21
CA SER A 734 -39.08 7.49 -17.91
C SER A 734 -38.27 6.51 -17.04
N ALA A 735 -37.56 5.59 -17.68
CA ALA A 735 -36.64 4.67 -17.03
C ALA A 735 -35.46 4.38 -17.97
N THR A 736 -34.24 4.30 -17.43
CA THR A 736 -33.06 3.95 -18.22
C THR A 736 -33.00 2.43 -18.46
N PRO A 737 -32.43 1.97 -19.60
CA PRO A 737 -32.32 0.55 -19.92
C PRO A 737 -31.47 -0.25 -18.92
N ASP A 738 -30.57 0.39 -18.19
CA ASP A 738 -29.76 -0.25 -17.14
C ASP A 738 -30.52 -0.42 -15.81
N GLY A 739 -31.75 0.11 -15.71
CA GLY A 739 -32.60 0.03 -14.52
C GLY A 739 -32.11 0.86 -13.32
N ARG A 740 -31.08 1.70 -13.50
CA ARG A 740 -30.45 2.47 -12.41
C ARG A 740 -31.07 3.85 -12.19
N ARG A 741 -31.79 4.40 -13.17
CA ARG A 741 -32.40 5.74 -13.10
C ARG A 741 -33.80 5.73 -13.71
N GLY A 742 -34.72 6.47 -13.10
CA GLY A 742 -36.04 6.71 -13.66
C GLY A 742 -36.72 7.91 -13.01
N THR A 743 -37.78 8.38 -13.63
CA THR A 743 -38.69 9.41 -13.10
C THR A 743 -40.11 8.89 -13.08
N ALA A 744 -40.82 9.16 -11.98
CA ALA A 744 -42.21 8.78 -11.77
C ALA A 744 -43.05 10.02 -11.47
N TRP A 745 -44.26 10.04 -12.01
CA TRP A 745 -45.29 11.01 -11.64
C TRP A 745 -46.02 10.52 -10.40
N VAL A 746 -46.05 11.33 -9.34
CA VAL A 746 -46.76 11.02 -8.09
C VAL A 746 -48.13 11.68 -8.13
N TYR A 747 -49.20 10.90 -7.95
CA TYR A 747 -50.56 11.41 -8.12
C TYR A 747 -50.94 12.39 -7.01
N GLU A 748 -50.60 12.09 -5.75
CA GLU A 748 -51.01 12.87 -4.57
C GLU A 748 -50.29 14.22 -4.46
N LEU A 749 -49.07 14.31 -5.02
CA LEU A 749 -48.25 15.52 -4.95
C LEU A 749 -48.29 16.37 -6.23
N HIS A 750 -48.88 15.82 -7.30
CA HIS A 750 -48.87 16.42 -8.64
C HIS A 750 -47.47 16.86 -9.10
N THR A 751 -46.44 16.05 -8.82
CA THR A 751 -45.05 16.34 -9.15
C THR A 751 -44.29 15.10 -9.60
N GLU A 752 -43.13 15.31 -10.22
CA GLU A 752 -42.21 14.25 -10.61
C GLU A 752 -41.16 13.97 -9.54
N VAL A 753 -40.92 12.69 -9.27
CA VAL A 753 -39.91 12.22 -8.31
C VAL A 753 -39.01 11.19 -8.98
N ARG A 754 -37.73 11.19 -8.63
CA ARG A 754 -36.78 10.18 -9.13
C ARG A 754 -37.12 8.81 -8.52
N PHE A 755 -36.84 7.73 -9.22
CA PHE A 755 -36.90 6.39 -8.64
C PHE A 755 -35.83 5.49 -9.25
N ILE A 756 -35.54 4.36 -8.61
CA ILE A 756 -34.60 3.36 -9.11
C ILE A 756 -35.42 2.12 -9.51
N PRO A 757 -35.63 1.87 -10.83
CA PRO A 757 -36.43 0.74 -11.31
C PRO A 757 -36.06 -0.60 -10.66
N LEU A 758 -34.76 -0.88 -10.53
CA LEU A 758 -34.25 -2.12 -9.91
C LEU A 758 -34.66 -2.33 -8.44
N ARG A 759 -35.01 -1.26 -7.71
CA ARG A 759 -35.54 -1.39 -6.34
C ARG A 759 -36.98 -1.91 -6.34
N PHE A 760 -37.75 -1.62 -7.39
CA PHE A 760 -39.16 -2.00 -7.54
C PHE A 760 -39.38 -3.33 -8.27
N SER A 761 -38.40 -3.81 -9.04
CA SER A 761 -38.38 -5.14 -9.65
C SER A 761 -36.96 -5.47 -10.11
N ILE A 762 -36.48 -6.68 -9.80
CA ILE A 762 -35.12 -7.15 -10.17
C ILE A 762 -35.05 -7.58 -11.64
N SER A 763 -36.20 -7.97 -12.23
CA SER A 763 -36.29 -8.59 -13.56
C SER A 763 -36.98 -7.73 -14.62
N ASP A 764 -37.82 -6.78 -14.23
CA ASP A 764 -38.59 -5.95 -15.18
C ASP A 764 -38.07 -4.53 -15.25
N TYR A 765 -37.52 -4.16 -16.42
CA TYR A 765 -37.28 -2.78 -16.80
C TYR A 765 -38.63 -2.09 -17.01
N ARG A 766 -39.15 -1.48 -15.95
CA ARG A 766 -40.47 -0.81 -15.92
C ARG A 766 -40.65 0.11 -17.13
N LYS A 767 -41.79 0.01 -17.81
CA LYS A 767 -42.06 0.72 -19.07
C LYS A 767 -42.70 2.08 -18.81
N LYS A 768 -42.57 3.00 -19.76
CA LYS A 768 -43.27 4.30 -19.73
C LYS A 768 -44.78 4.07 -19.58
N ASN A 769 -45.42 4.86 -18.72
CA ASN A 769 -46.83 4.80 -18.30
C ASN A 769 -47.24 3.58 -17.46
N GLU A 770 -46.31 2.74 -17.03
CA GLU A 770 -46.62 1.67 -16.08
C GLU A 770 -46.90 2.24 -14.69
N ASN A 771 -47.91 1.71 -13.99
CA ASN A 771 -48.18 2.10 -12.60
C ASN A 771 -47.15 1.47 -11.66
N LEU A 772 -46.61 2.26 -10.74
CA LEU A 772 -45.75 1.77 -9.68
C LEU A 772 -46.59 1.18 -8.54
N PRO A 773 -46.14 0.08 -7.90
CA PRO A 773 -46.66 -0.34 -6.61
C PRO A 773 -46.60 0.81 -5.61
N SER A 774 -47.46 0.81 -4.59
CA SER A 774 -47.40 1.81 -3.51
C SER A 774 -45.99 1.93 -2.94
N PHE A 775 -45.54 3.18 -2.75
CA PHE A 775 -44.18 3.51 -2.31
C PHE A 775 -44.19 4.61 -1.25
N HIS A 776 -43.08 4.72 -0.53
CA HIS A 776 -42.77 5.90 0.28
C HIS A 776 -41.91 6.87 -0.54
N ILE A 777 -41.91 8.14 -0.15
CA ILE A 777 -40.91 9.09 -0.64
C ILE A 777 -39.80 9.16 0.39
N ALA A 778 -38.61 8.75 -0.02
CA ALA A 778 -37.41 8.78 0.79
C ALA A 778 -36.51 9.95 0.38
N PHE A 779 -35.79 10.52 1.34
CA PHE A 779 -34.86 11.63 1.14
C PHE A 779 -33.43 11.17 1.35
N ASN A 780 -32.60 11.38 0.35
CA ASN A 780 -31.14 11.33 0.45
C ASN A 780 -30.55 12.66 -0.04
N MET A 781 -29.22 12.80 -0.05
CA MET A 781 -28.58 14.06 -0.46
C MET A 781 -28.81 14.40 -1.95
N ARG A 782 -29.31 13.44 -2.75
CA ARG A 782 -29.71 13.65 -4.16
C ARG A 782 -31.15 14.14 -4.32
N GLY A 783 -31.91 14.19 -3.22
CA GLY A 783 -33.29 14.64 -3.15
C GLY A 783 -34.32 13.55 -2.90
N ALA A 784 -35.58 13.91 -3.15
CA ALA A 784 -36.72 13.02 -3.04
C ALA A 784 -36.62 11.86 -4.04
N LEU A 785 -36.82 10.65 -3.54
CA LEU A 785 -36.75 9.39 -4.28
C LEU A 785 -37.97 8.54 -3.91
N ALA A 786 -38.69 8.01 -4.90
CA ALA A 786 -39.68 6.96 -4.64
C ALA A 786 -38.93 5.67 -4.23
N ASP A 787 -39.25 5.17 -3.04
CA ASP A 787 -38.64 3.99 -2.42
C ASP A 787 -39.75 2.97 -2.11
N PRO A 788 -39.63 1.72 -2.58
CA PRO A 788 -40.70 0.73 -2.47
C PRO A 788 -41.01 0.40 -1.01
N ILE A 789 -42.29 0.09 -0.72
CA ILE A 789 -42.69 -0.42 0.60
C ILE A 789 -42.23 -1.87 0.71
N THR A 790 -40.97 -2.07 1.09
CA THR A 790 -40.45 -3.39 1.44
C THR A 790 -40.68 -3.65 2.92
N GLY A 791 -41.38 -4.73 3.28
CA GLY A 791 -41.21 -5.32 4.60
C GLY A 791 -39.74 -5.71 4.75
N ARG A 792 -39.03 -5.14 5.75
CA ARG A 792 -37.59 -5.31 6.08
C ARG A 792 -36.79 -6.12 5.03
N PRO A 793 -35.92 -5.49 4.22
CA PRO A 793 -34.94 -6.26 3.47
C PRO A 793 -33.98 -6.90 4.47
N GLY A 794 -34.11 -8.21 4.68
CA GLY A 794 -33.06 -9.01 5.27
C GLY A 794 -31.76 -8.74 4.51
N ARG A 795 -30.66 -8.58 5.25
CA ARG A 795 -29.28 -8.62 4.76
C ARG A 795 -29.20 -9.42 3.46
N VAL A 796 -28.89 -8.75 2.36
CA VAL A 796 -28.33 -9.45 1.20
C VAL A 796 -27.06 -10.14 1.73
N PRO A 797 -26.98 -11.48 1.72
CA PRO A 797 -25.73 -12.13 2.05
C PRO A 797 -24.70 -11.62 1.05
N ARG A 798 -23.59 -11.06 1.54
CA ARG A 798 -22.39 -10.90 0.72
C ARG A 798 -22.16 -12.28 0.08
N ARG A 799 -22.19 -12.35 -1.25
CA ARG A 799 -21.68 -13.53 -1.96
C ARG A 799 -20.28 -13.77 -1.41
N SER A 800 -20.10 -14.92 -0.76
CA SER A 800 -18.78 -15.41 -0.40
C SER A 800 -17.92 -15.43 -1.65
N ALA A 801 -16.65 -15.06 -1.48
CA ALA A 801 -15.64 -15.07 -2.53
C ALA A 801 -15.16 -16.50 -2.86
N ASP A 802 -16.08 -17.47 -2.89
CA ASP A 802 -15.83 -18.84 -3.32
C ASP A 802 -16.68 -19.12 -4.57
N ALA A 803 -16.32 -18.46 -5.66
CA ALA A 803 -16.70 -18.84 -7.01
C ALA A 803 -15.79 -18.14 -8.03
N ARG A 804 -14.49 -18.48 -8.00
CA ARG A 804 -13.64 -18.78 -9.15
C ARG A 804 -12.24 -19.13 -8.71
#